data_AF-A0A093ZIP8-F1
#
_entry.id   AF-A0A093ZIP8-F1
#
_cell.length_a   1.000
_cell.length_b   1.000
_cell.length_c   1.000
_cell.angle_alpha   90.00
_cell.angle_beta   90.00
_cell.angle_gamma   90.00
#
_symmetry.space_group_name_H-M   'P 1'
#
loop_
_entity.id
_entity.type
_entity.pdbx_description
1 polymer ?
#
loop_
_entity_poly.entity_id
_entity_poly.type
_entity_poly.pdbx_seq_one_letter_code
_entity_poly.pdbx_strand_id
1 'polypeptide(L)'
;MKKERVAFLGPVSSYSHQAALGRFPEAKFELVPVVTIRDIFEAVQSGDASRGVVPFENSTNGSVVFTLDLFADRELSYPDLSVCGEIYHDVHHCLLGHKSSSLLQESDGASTPTPAVPQPLKPRTKPLSSLEKIQRIYSHPQAFGQCELFLGSYLKGIERIDVTSTSKAAELVKADTTGTSAAIASEAASVVHKLDVLARNIEDTTDNTTRFFVLRKGLENDKVDEAGLFAQDGAHEKSLVSFTVDHKSPGALADALDSFKKYQLNLTSINSRPSKIRPFQYIFFVEFEGSKLIDPEGVVKGAFELLDKAAQSWRWLGSWTDQLSAKMGARSPSRDGLGKPIKGSGACERLKAKHPNFIYDRLRHDKSSPYQLLETTLAKYLPSFVNRTLPKQLLTPSWKLPAGYHLIFFPPPTTDLLKDGTDNMHFPGKPWVRRMWAGGSIEFKTDDRHKYLFSRYHQSDVVRCREKITNAVVKGSVDNQKVWVDIRRDIGPTHSNRKPSTAESAAIIETRNLVFMPAKTPEQAIDDISKPIRTIKPTIKPDFSISMVPDANLLFRFSSLTFNAHRIHLDREYARTVEGFRNLVVHGPLSLLLVLKALSSQMGSSEMVKSITYKNLAPLFADEKMTICVRRSRSQANATSTEASGDTEIPMNEDSAPEQAGSTQVEAESTSTEADGTPPEGNGEVTRWDVWIENAEGGYAVKGTAETVAVGDETPQLHPVSKKLIRFIRTKA
;
A
#
# COMPACT_ATOMS: atom_id res chain seq x y z
N MET A 1 -14.23 27.55 43.32
CA MET A 1 -13.37 26.39 43.64
C MET A 1 -12.00 26.63 43.02
N LYS A 2 -10.92 26.12 43.62
CA LYS A 2 -9.57 26.19 43.02
C LYS A 2 -9.54 25.22 41.83
N LYS A 3 -9.05 25.66 40.66
CA LYS A 3 -8.89 24.78 39.49
C LYS A 3 -7.75 23.80 39.73
N GLU A 4 -7.87 22.60 39.16
CA GLU A 4 -6.79 21.63 39.14
C GLU A 4 -5.77 21.97 38.04
N ARG A 5 -4.48 21.91 38.35
CA ARG A 5 -3.41 22.31 37.43
C ARG A 5 -2.94 21.12 36.59
N VAL A 6 -2.87 21.30 35.28
CA VAL A 6 -2.42 20.29 34.31
C VAL A 6 -1.19 20.80 33.58
N ALA A 7 -0.02 20.21 33.86
CA ALA A 7 1.22 20.56 33.19
C ALA A 7 1.28 19.98 31.77
N PHE A 8 1.80 20.73 30.79
CA PHE A 8 2.00 20.25 29.42
C PHE A 8 3.26 20.85 28.78
N LEU A 9 3.82 20.16 27.78
CA LEU A 9 5.01 20.66 27.06
C LEU A 9 4.65 21.90 26.23
N GLY A 10 5.15 23.05 26.67
CA GLY A 10 4.86 24.36 26.10
C GLY A 10 5.52 24.63 24.75
N PRO A 11 5.38 25.86 24.23
CA PRO A 11 4.57 26.95 24.79
C PRO A 11 3.07 26.78 24.48
N VAL A 12 2.26 27.77 24.89
CA VAL A 12 0.83 27.86 24.51
C VAL A 12 0.68 27.78 22.98
N SER A 13 -0.39 27.12 22.53
CA SER A 13 -0.69 26.71 21.13
C SER A 13 0.05 25.47 20.58
N SER A 14 0.95 24.84 21.35
CA SER A 14 1.61 23.60 20.93
C SER A 14 0.62 22.46 20.68
N TYR A 15 1.05 21.39 20.01
CA TYR A 15 0.22 20.18 19.87
C TYR A 15 -0.10 19.54 21.23
N SER A 16 0.82 19.62 22.20
CA SER A 16 0.58 19.22 23.60
C SER A 16 -0.49 20.10 24.27
N HIS A 17 -0.47 21.42 24.02
CA HIS A 17 -1.51 22.34 24.51
C HIS A 17 -2.89 21.99 23.96
N GLN A 18 -2.98 21.71 22.66
CA GLN A 18 -4.23 21.34 22.00
C GLN A 18 -4.74 19.96 22.46
N ALA A 19 -3.85 18.99 22.67
CA ALA A 19 -4.19 17.70 23.28
C ALA A 19 -4.75 17.89 24.70
N ALA A 20 -4.13 18.75 25.52
CA ALA A 20 -4.63 19.07 26.86
C ALA A 20 -5.99 19.80 26.82
N LEU A 21 -6.14 20.85 26.00
CA LEU A 21 -7.40 21.59 25.80
C LEU A 21 -8.56 20.67 25.38
N GLY A 22 -8.30 19.72 24.48
CA GLY A 22 -9.32 18.78 23.98
C GLY A 22 -9.79 17.75 25.02
N ARG A 23 -9.14 17.65 26.19
CA ARG A 23 -9.45 16.65 27.22
C ARG A 23 -9.76 17.25 28.60
N PHE A 24 -9.22 18.41 28.93
CA PHE A 24 -9.33 19.05 30.25
C PHE A 24 -10.13 20.35 30.18
N PRO A 25 -11.43 20.36 30.53
CA PRO A 25 -12.26 21.55 30.42
C PRO A 25 -11.78 22.69 31.32
N GLU A 26 -11.62 23.89 30.75
CA GLU A 26 -11.14 25.09 31.45
C GLU A 26 -12.00 25.47 32.68
N ALA A 27 -13.27 25.03 32.74
CA ALA A 27 -14.13 25.25 33.90
C ALA A 27 -13.62 24.56 35.18
N LYS A 28 -12.91 23.42 35.04
CA LYS A 28 -12.35 22.61 36.13
C LYS A 28 -10.83 22.70 36.22
N PHE A 29 -10.15 22.83 35.07
CA PHE A 29 -8.70 22.72 34.97
C PHE A 29 -8.01 24.03 34.52
N GLU A 30 -6.78 24.21 34.98
CA GLU A 30 -5.85 25.26 34.58
C GLU A 30 -4.68 24.60 33.84
N LEU A 31 -4.48 24.94 32.57
CA LEU A 31 -3.40 24.38 31.76
C LEU A 31 -2.12 25.18 31.96
N VAL A 32 -1.05 24.53 32.39
CA VAL A 32 0.23 25.15 32.75
C VAL A 32 1.32 24.73 31.75
N PRO A 33 1.82 25.64 30.89
CA PRO A 33 2.95 25.34 30.01
C PRO A 33 4.24 25.23 30.82
N VAL A 34 5.04 24.18 30.56
CA VAL A 34 6.40 24.03 31.08
C VAL A 34 7.40 23.83 29.93
N VAL A 35 8.71 23.94 30.20
CA VAL A 35 9.74 24.07 29.15
C VAL A 35 10.20 22.70 28.63
N THR A 36 10.32 21.71 29.50
CA THR A 36 10.78 20.36 29.15
C THR A 36 9.82 19.27 29.59
N ILE A 37 9.98 18.04 29.06
CA ILE A 37 9.19 16.88 29.50
C ILE A 37 9.53 16.50 30.94
N ARG A 38 10.78 16.74 31.38
CA ARG A 38 11.22 16.53 32.77
C ARG A 38 10.43 17.43 33.73
N ASP A 39 10.24 18.70 33.37
CA ASP A 39 9.47 19.66 34.18
C ASP A 39 8.02 19.18 34.41
N ILE A 40 7.44 18.43 33.47
CA ILE A 40 6.09 17.83 33.61
C ILE A 40 6.12 16.72 34.66
N PHE A 41 7.12 15.84 34.61
CA PHE A 41 7.31 14.79 35.62
C PHE A 41 7.55 15.43 37.00
N GLU A 42 8.41 16.45 37.09
CA GLU A 42 8.72 17.16 38.34
C GLU A 42 7.49 17.89 38.92
N ALA A 43 6.69 18.58 38.09
CA ALA A 43 5.47 19.26 38.53
C ALA A 43 4.38 18.29 39.03
N VAL A 44 4.26 17.09 38.44
CA VAL A 44 3.33 16.07 38.94
C VAL A 44 3.89 15.38 40.19
N GLN A 45 5.20 15.15 40.25
CA GLN A 45 5.88 14.53 41.39
C GLN A 45 5.84 15.42 42.64
N SER A 46 6.01 16.74 42.49
CA SER A 46 5.89 17.71 43.58
C SER A 46 4.44 17.91 44.04
N GLY A 47 3.47 17.67 43.15
CA GLY A 47 2.06 18.00 43.36
C GLY A 47 1.69 19.42 42.94
N ASP A 48 2.59 20.17 42.31
CA ASP A 48 2.30 21.48 41.72
C ASP A 48 1.25 21.39 40.61
N ALA A 49 1.21 20.27 39.89
CA ALA A 49 0.18 19.88 38.95
C ALA A 49 -0.46 18.54 39.36
N SER A 50 -1.78 18.42 39.29
CA SER A 50 -2.47 17.16 39.57
C SER A 50 -2.36 16.17 38.41
N ARG A 51 -2.11 16.66 37.19
CA ARG A 51 -1.90 15.86 35.97
C ARG A 51 -0.79 16.43 35.08
N GLY A 52 -0.18 15.59 34.26
CA GLY A 52 0.81 15.99 33.26
C GLY A 52 0.54 15.37 31.89
N VAL A 53 0.55 16.15 30.81
CA VAL A 53 0.34 15.66 29.44
C VAL A 53 1.69 15.57 28.72
N VAL A 54 2.18 14.34 28.55
CA VAL A 54 3.50 14.06 27.94
C VAL A 54 3.34 13.38 26.58
N PRO A 55 4.08 13.81 25.53
CA PRO A 55 4.07 13.12 24.25
C PRO A 55 4.75 11.75 24.39
N PHE A 56 4.14 10.70 23.86
CA PHE A 56 4.64 9.33 23.98
C PHE A 56 5.04 8.73 22.62
N GLU A 57 4.27 8.97 21.56
CA GLU A 57 4.52 8.36 20.25
C GLU A 57 3.88 9.18 19.11
N ASN A 58 4.49 9.15 17.93
CA ASN A 58 3.98 9.77 16.72
C ASN A 58 3.90 8.73 15.58
N SER A 59 2.79 8.69 14.85
CA SER A 59 2.55 7.67 13.81
C SER A 59 3.60 7.66 12.69
N THR A 60 4.25 8.79 12.41
CA THR A 60 5.29 8.92 11.37
C THR A 60 6.71 8.71 11.92
N ASN A 61 6.97 9.03 13.19
CA ASN A 61 8.33 9.13 13.75
C ASN A 61 8.63 8.15 14.91
N GLY A 62 7.64 7.36 15.36
CA GLY A 62 7.80 6.40 16.45
C GLY A 62 7.78 7.04 17.84
N SER A 63 8.31 6.31 18.82
CA SER A 63 8.17 6.62 20.25
C SER A 63 9.11 7.75 20.73
N VAL A 64 8.62 8.58 21.65
CA VAL A 64 9.32 9.74 22.21
C VAL A 64 10.31 9.28 23.28
N VAL A 65 11.56 9.14 22.84
CA VAL A 65 12.70 8.66 23.64
C VAL A 65 12.84 9.33 25.02
N PHE A 66 12.65 10.65 25.12
CA PHE A 66 12.81 11.38 26.38
C PHE A 66 11.77 10.97 27.44
N THR A 67 10.53 10.70 27.03
CA THR A 67 9.46 10.23 27.92
C THR A 67 9.77 8.84 28.46
N LEU A 68 10.25 7.93 27.60
CA LEU A 68 10.72 6.61 28.01
C LEU A 68 11.94 6.67 28.94
N ASP A 69 12.87 7.60 28.72
CA ASP A 69 14.05 7.78 29.57
C ASP A 69 13.72 8.35 30.96
N LEU A 70 12.61 9.08 31.12
CA LEU A 70 12.09 9.53 32.41
C LEU A 70 11.32 8.41 33.13
N PHE A 71 10.48 7.65 32.41
CA PHE A 71 9.84 6.44 32.97
C PHE A 71 10.82 5.33 33.34
N ALA A 72 12.03 5.30 32.75
CA ALA A 72 13.11 4.41 33.17
C ALA A 72 13.58 4.69 34.61
N ASP A 73 13.30 5.89 35.13
CA ASP A 73 13.43 6.32 36.53
C ASP A 73 14.67 5.78 37.26
N ARG A 74 15.82 5.88 36.58
CA ARG A 74 17.10 5.27 36.99
C ARG A 74 17.64 5.81 38.31
N GLU A 75 17.16 6.98 38.71
CA GLU A 75 17.52 7.72 39.92
C GLU A 75 16.39 7.66 40.98
N LEU A 76 15.33 6.88 40.74
CA LEU A 76 14.13 6.74 41.59
C LEU A 76 13.54 8.10 42.02
N SER A 77 13.54 9.06 41.08
CA SER A 77 13.03 10.42 41.26
C SER A 77 11.52 10.50 41.09
N TYR A 78 10.91 9.55 40.38
CA TYR A 78 9.49 9.55 40.03
C TYR A 78 8.77 8.24 40.44
N PRO A 79 9.02 7.67 41.63
CA PRO A 79 8.69 6.26 41.92
C PRO A 79 7.18 5.97 41.93
N ASP A 80 6.36 6.98 42.25
CA ASP A 80 4.91 6.90 42.38
C ASP A 80 4.14 7.61 41.25
N LEU A 81 4.80 8.00 40.15
CA LEU A 81 4.10 8.42 38.94
C LEU A 81 3.52 7.22 38.18
N SER A 82 2.28 7.38 37.72
CA SER A 82 1.57 6.44 36.84
C SER A 82 0.86 7.15 35.68
N VAL A 83 0.69 6.44 34.57
CA VAL A 83 -0.20 6.80 33.47
C VAL A 83 -1.64 6.46 33.89
N CYS A 84 -2.55 7.42 33.77
CA CYS A 84 -3.97 7.27 34.08
C CYS A 84 -4.90 7.61 32.90
N GLY A 85 -4.34 7.81 31.71
CA GLY A 85 -5.10 8.16 30.52
C GLY A 85 -4.20 8.42 29.32
N GLU A 86 -4.80 8.49 28.14
CA GLU A 86 -4.12 8.79 26.89
C GLU A 86 -4.93 9.75 26.03
N ILE A 87 -4.26 10.43 25.11
CA ILE A 87 -4.88 11.38 24.19
C ILE A 87 -4.26 11.19 22.80
N TYR A 88 -5.08 11.08 21.77
CA TYR A 88 -4.65 11.08 20.37
C TYR A 88 -5.01 12.41 19.75
N HIS A 89 -4.01 13.12 19.22
CA HIS A 89 -4.18 14.41 18.58
C HIS A 89 -3.60 14.37 17.16
N ASP A 90 -4.45 14.69 16.19
CA ASP A 90 -4.11 14.68 14.77
C ASP A 90 -3.36 15.98 14.41
N VAL A 91 -2.21 15.85 13.76
CA VAL A 91 -1.23 16.92 13.55
C VAL A 91 -1.41 17.51 12.15
N HIS A 92 -2.08 18.65 12.09
CA HIS A 92 -2.24 19.44 10.88
C HIS A 92 -1.39 20.71 10.92
N HIS A 93 -0.58 20.91 9.88
CA HIS A 93 0.29 22.06 9.72
C HIS A 93 -0.39 23.13 8.86
N CYS A 94 -0.33 24.37 9.33
CA CYS A 94 -0.77 25.55 8.60
C CYS A 94 0.41 26.48 8.35
N LEU A 95 0.41 27.16 7.19
CA LEU A 95 1.28 28.31 6.95
C LEU A 95 0.59 29.54 7.54
N LEU A 96 1.23 30.19 8.52
CA LEU A 96 0.74 31.38 9.19
C LEU A 96 1.60 32.61 8.86
N GLY A 97 1.00 33.79 8.81
CA GLY A 97 1.70 35.05 8.58
C GLY A 97 0.75 36.24 8.59
N HIS A 98 1.09 37.33 7.89
CA HIS A 98 0.22 38.49 7.72
C HIS A 98 -0.30 38.57 6.29
N LYS A 99 -1.61 38.66 6.07
CA LYS A 99 -2.17 38.87 4.73
C LYS A 99 -1.80 40.24 4.18
N SER A 100 -1.43 40.28 2.90
CA SER A 100 -1.39 41.54 2.15
C SER A 100 -2.82 42.07 1.98
N SER A 101 -3.08 43.27 2.49
CA SER A 101 -4.34 44.00 2.31
C SER A 101 -4.47 44.56 0.88
N SER A 102 -4.73 43.67 -0.07
CA SER A 102 -4.92 44.00 -1.49
C SER A 102 -5.84 42.96 -2.12
N LEU A 103 -7.08 43.35 -2.42
CA LEU A 103 -8.04 42.52 -3.14
C LEU A 103 -7.46 42.13 -4.51
N LEU A 104 -7.58 40.86 -4.88
CA LEU A 104 -7.08 40.35 -6.16
C LEU A 104 -7.90 40.94 -7.31
N GLN A 105 -7.25 41.72 -8.17
CA GLN A 105 -7.75 42.08 -9.48
C GLN A 105 -7.11 41.13 -10.50
N GLU A 106 -7.92 40.51 -11.36
CA GLU A 106 -7.42 39.61 -12.40
C GLU A 106 -6.56 40.40 -13.41
N SER A 107 -5.36 39.88 -13.74
CA SER A 107 -4.55 40.39 -14.84
C SER A 107 -3.64 39.30 -15.44
N ASP A 108 -3.47 39.36 -16.76
CA ASP A 108 -2.77 38.34 -17.54
C ASP A 108 -1.23 38.40 -17.44
N GLY A 109 -0.65 37.21 -17.49
CA GLY A 109 0.72 36.80 -17.86
C GLY A 109 1.88 37.80 -18.03
N ALA A 110 2.99 37.50 -17.34
CA ALA A 110 4.35 37.54 -17.91
C ALA A 110 5.27 36.52 -17.21
N SER A 111 6.25 35.97 -17.93
CA SER A 111 7.15 34.89 -17.47
C SER A 111 8.58 35.35 -17.21
N THR A 112 9.30 34.66 -16.31
CA THR A 112 10.77 34.67 -16.23
C THR A 112 11.27 33.24 -15.97
N PRO A 113 12.37 32.76 -16.59
CA PRO A 113 12.66 31.31 -16.70
C PRO A 113 13.56 30.76 -15.59
N THR A 114 13.41 29.46 -15.29
CA THR A 114 14.34 28.69 -14.42
C THR A 114 14.57 27.27 -15.00
N PRO A 115 15.80 26.70 -14.97
CA PRO A 115 16.12 25.44 -15.67
C PRO A 115 15.47 24.16 -15.10
N ALA A 116 15.43 23.12 -15.93
CA ALA A 116 14.76 21.85 -15.66
C ALA A 116 15.53 20.92 -14.69
N VAL A 117 14.91 20.64 -13.54
CA VAL A 117 15.24 19.60 -12.53
C VAL A 117 13.86 19.08 -12.03
N PRO A 118 13.66 17.78 -11.71
CA PRO A 118 12.34 17.15 -11.88
C PRO A 118 11.23 17.72 -11.00
N GLN A 119 10.00 17.70 -11.53
CA GLN A 119 8.80 18.24 -10.88
C GLN A 119 8.57 17.54 -9.52
N PRO A 120 8.45 18.30 -8.41
CA PRO A 120 7.99 17.72 -7.14
C PRO A 120 6.53 17.24 -7.29
N LEU A 121 6.12 16.32 -6.41
CA LEU A 121 4.72 15.95 -6.28
C LEU A 121 3.88 17.22 -6.05
N LYS A 122 2.75 17.34 -6.76
CA LYS A 122 1.90 18.52 -6.60
C LYS A 122 1.44 18.61 -5.13
N PRO A 123 1.54 19.79 -4.51
CA PRO A 123 1.14 19.97 -3.12
C PRO A 123 -0.36 19.75 -3.00
N ARG A 124 -0.77 19.17 -1.87
CA ARG A 124 -2.16 18.75 -1.62
C ARG A 124 -3.12 19.92 -1.55
N THR A 125 -2.62 21.06 -1.08
CA THR A 125 -3.37 22.29 -0.85
C THR A 125 -2.76 23.45 -1.62
N LYS A 126 -3.53 24.54 -1.76
CA LYS A 126 -3.10 25.79 -2.38
C LYS A 126 -3.06 26.90 -1.32
N PRO A 127 -2.24 27.95 -1.51
CA PRO A 127 -2.33 29.16 -0.70
C PRO A 127 -3.73 29.77 -0.76
N LEU A 128 -4.18 30.33 0.37
CA LEU A 128 -5.44 31.05 0.55
C LEU A 128 -5.29 32.55 0.23
N SER A 129 -4.06 33.03 0.09
CA SER A 129 -3.69 34.41 -0.27
C SER A 129 -2.35 34.43 -1.01
N SER A 130 -1.97 35.57 -1.61
CA SER A 130 -0.63 35.74 -2.19
C SER A 130 0.47 35.52 -1.13
N LEU A 131 1.56 34.87 -1.54
CA LEU A 131 2.74 34.58 -0.72
C LEU A 131 3.99 35.37 -1.17
N GLU A 132 3.87 36.26 -2.16
CA GLU A 132 4.99 36.95 -2.83
C GLU A 132 5.89 37.76 -1.88
N LYS A 133 5.36 38.19 -0.74
CA LYS A 133 6.08 38.99 0.26
C LYS A 133 6.87 38.13 1.27
N ILE A 134 6.66 36.81 1.29
CA ILE A 134 7.32 35.93 2.26
C ILE A 134 8.78 35.68 1.84
N GLN A 135 9.71 36.07 2.70
CA GLN A 135 11.17 35.96 2.52
C GLN A 135 11.80 34.91 3.44
N ARG A 136 11.20 34.64 4.60
CA ARG A 136 11.67 33.66 5.57
C ARG A 136 10.53 32.88 6.22
N ILE A 137 10.79 31.62 6.55
CA ILE A 137 9.86 30.71 7.19
C ILE A 137 10.50 30.16 8.47
N TYR A 138 9.79 30.24 9.59
CA TYR A 138 10.20 29.65 10.85
C TYR A 138 9.43 28.36 11.11
N SER A 139 10.10 27.31 11.59
CA SER A 139 9.46 26.14 12.21
C SER A 139 10.46 25.24 12.93
N HIS A 140 9.96 24.18 13.54
CA HIS A 140 10.79 23.08 14.02
C HIS A 140 11.28 22.22 12.82
N PRO A 141 12.52 21.71 12.80
CA PRO A 141 13.06 20.90 11.69
C PRO A 141 12.14 19.76 11.22
N GLN A 142 11.48 19.08 12.17
CA GLN A 142 10.54 17.99 11.89
C GLN A 142 9.28 18.45 11.14
N ALA A 143 8.83 19.68 11.36
CA ALA A 143 7.68 20.24 10.64
C ALA A 143 8.06 20.69 9.23
N PHE A 144 9.28 21.18 9.01
CA PHE A 144 9.79 21.42 7.64
C PHE A 144 9.84 20.12 6.83
N GLY A 145 10.40 19.05 7.40
CA GLY A 145 10.46 17.73 6.77
C GLY A 145 9.09 17.05 6.55
N GLN A 146 8.01 17.60 7.13
CA GLN A 146 6.62 17.15 6.93
C GLN A 146 5.84 18.00 5.91
N CYS A 147 6.43 19.06 5.34
CA CYS A 147 5.76 20.01 4.44
C CYS A 147 6.56 20.27 3.15
N GLU A 148 7.46 19.37 2.76
CA GLU A 148 8.43 19.62 1.68
C GLU A 148 7.75 19.83 0.32
N LEU A 149 6.62 19.16 0.05
CA LEU A 149 5.92 19.31 -1.22
C LEU A 149 5.26 20.67 -1.36
N PHE A 150 4.70 21.21 -0.27
CA PHE A 150 4.13 22.55 -0.24
C PHE A 150 5.23 23.62 -0.39
N LEU A 151 6.29 23.51 0.41
CA LEU A 151 7.40 24.46 0.41
C LEU A 151 8.16 24.46 -0.92
N GLY A 152 8.48 23.29 -1.47
CA GLY A 152 9.17 23.15 -2.75
C GLY A 152 8.35 23.64 -3.97
N SER A 153 7.03 23.81 -3.80
CA SER A 153 6.12 24.23 -4.88
C SER A 153 5.74 25.71 -4.83
N TYR A 154 5.55 26.30 -3.65
CA TYR A 154 5.09 27.69 -3.50
C TYR A 154 6.11 28.64 -2.88
N LEU A 155 7.10 28.13 -2.14
CA LEU A 155 8.07 28.93 -1.38
C LEU A 155 9.51 28.45 -1.66
N LYS A 156 9.78 28.14 -2.94
CA LYS A 156 11.09 27.65 -3.38
C LYS A 156 12.13 28.75 -3.31
N GLY A 157 13.24 28.50 -2.60
CA GLY A 157 14.34 29.46 -2.43
C GLY A 157 14.12 30.48 -1.30
N ILE A 158 13.01 30.37 -0.56
CA ILE A 158 12.74 31.16 0.64
C ILE A 158 13.57 30.61 1.80
N GLU A 159 14.09 31.50 2.66
CA GLU A 159 14.93 31.14 3.80
C GLU A 159 14.13 30.29 4.80
N ARG A 160 14.71 29.19 5.28
CA ARG A 160 14.10 28.33 6.31
C ARG A 160 14.94 28.43 7.58
N ILE A 161 14.31 28.82 8.69
CA ILE A 161 14.98 29.08 9.96
C ILE A 161 14.43 28.11 11.00
N ASP A 162 15.31 27.22 11.46
CA ASP A 162 15.00 26.23 12.49
C ASP A 162 14.82 26.91 13.87
N VAL A 163 13.74 26.56 14.56
CA VAL A 163 13.42 27.05 15.90
C VAL A 163 12.93 25.92 16.81
N THR A 164 12.92 26.17 18.12
CA THR A 164 12.68 25.16 19.15
C THR A 164 11.26 24.57 19.15
N SER A 165 10.26 25.23 18.56
CA SER A 165 8.92 24.68 18.38
C SER A 165 8.12 25.39 17.28
N THR A 166 7.10 24.71 16.76
CA THR A 166 6.13 25.29 15.81
C THR A 166 5.40 26.51 16.38
N SER A 167 5.06 26.50 17.68
CA SER A 167 4.47 27.67 18.34
C SER A 167 5.46 28.81 18.54
N LYS A 168 6.75 28.53 18.78
CA LYS A 168 7.79 29.57 18.81
C LYS A 168 7.95 30.26 17.44
N ALA A 169 7.77 29.52 16.34
CA ALA A 169 7.74 30.12 15.02
C ALA A 169 6.58 31.12 14.86
N ALA A 170 5.36 30.77 15.29
CA ALA A 170 4.23 31.71 15.27
C ALA A 170 4.45 32.94 16.17
N GLU A 171 5.13 32.77 17.32
CA GLU A 171 5.52 33.88 18.18
C GLU A 171 6.52 34.84 17.49
N LEU A 172 7.52 34.32 16.78
CA LEU A 172 8.50 35.11 16.04
C LEU A 172 7.88 35.86 14.87
N VAL A 173 6.96 35.22 14.14
CA VAL A 173 6.24 35.85 13.02
C VAL A 173 5.32 36.97 13.50
N LYS A 174 4.67 36.80 14.65
CA LYS A 174 3.89 37.88 15.29
C LYS A 174 4.75 39.10 15.65
N ALA A 175 6.03 38.91 15.95
CA ALA A 175 6.96 39.99 16.23
C ALA A 175 7.48 40.69 14.94
N ASP A 176 7.32 40.07 13.77
CA ASP A 176 7.73 40.65 12.48
C ASP A 176 6.69 41.64 11.94
N THR A 177 6.90 42.92 12.23
CA THR A 177 6.08 44.03 11.72
C THR A 177 6.24 44.28 10.21
N THR A 178 7.20 43.65 9.53
CA THR A 178 7.38 43.80 8.07
C THR A 178 6.39 42.97 7.26
N GLY A 179 5.79 41.94 7.88
CA GLY A 179 4.92 40.97 7.19
C GLY A 179 5.65 40.10 6.16
N THR A 180 6.98 39.98 6.24
CA THR A 180 7.80 39.18 5.32
C THR A 180 8.14 37.78 5.86
N SER A 181 7.75 37.49 7.10
CA SER A 181 7.96 36.18 7.72
C SER A 181 6.70 35.33 7.74
N ALA A 182 6.86 34.02 7.62
CA ALA A 182 5.81 33.02 7.80
C ALA A 182 6.23 31.93 8.81
N ALA A 183 5.26 31.22 9.38
CA ALA A 183 5.48 30.10 10.30
C ALA A 183 4.75 28.86 9.84
N ILE A 184 5.34 27.69 10.04
CA ILE A 184 4.62 26.41 9.97
C ILE A 184 4.21 26.03 11.39
N ALA A 185 2.91 26.06 11.67
CA ALA A 185 2.36 25.82 13.00
C ALA A 185 0.93 25.28 12.97
N SER A 186 0.37 24.96 14.13
CA SER A 186 -1.03 24.57 14.28
C SER A 186 -1.98 25.72 13.93
N GLU A 187 -3.21 25.41 13.49
CA GLU A 187 -4.23 26.46 13.28
C GLU A 187 -4.56 27.21 14.59
N ALA A 188 -4.47 26.54 15.75
CA ALA A 188 -4.62 27.18 17.07
C ALA A 188 -3.61 28.31 17.33
N ALA A 189 -2.39 28.22 16.78
CA ALA A 189 -1.39 29.28 16.89
C ALA A 189 -1.81 30.56 16.15
N SER A 190 -2.62 30.46 15.08
CA SER A 190 -3.16 31.63 14.37
C SER A 190 -4.03 32.50 15.28
N VAL A 191 -4.90 31.87 16.08
CA VAL A 191 -5.81 32.53 17.03
C VAL A 191 -5.02 33.16 18.18
N VAL A 192 -4.11 32.40 18.80
CA VAL A 192 -3.30 32.87 19.95
C VAL A 192 -2.38 34.03 19.56
N HIS A 193 -1.75 33.96 18.39
CA HIS A 193 -0.79 34.96 17.95
C HIS A 193 -1.40 36.08 17.08
N LYS A 194 -2.71 36.00 16.75
CA LYS A 194 -3.42 36.90 15.82
C LYS A 194 -2.77 36.97 14.44
N LEU A 195 -2.38 35.82 13.92
CA LEU A 195 -1.84 35.65 12.57
C LEU A 195 -2.93 35.18 11.60
N ASP A 196 -2.78 35.52 10.33
CA ASP A 196 -3.59 34.96 9.26
C ASP A 196 -3.14 33.54 8.91
N VAL A 197 -4.11 32.66 8.66
CA VAL A 197 -3.88 31.39 8.00
C VAL A 197 -3.72 31.65 6.49
N LEU A 198 -2.49 31.53 6.00
CA LEU A 198 -2.10 31.71 4.59
C LEU A 198 -2.27 30.42 3.78
N ALA A 199 -2.15 29.25 4.43
CA ALA A 199 -2.50 27.95 3.86
C ALA A 199 -2.85 26.97 5.00
N ARG A 200 -3.78 26.05 4.74
CA ARG A 200 -4.15 24.95 5.65
C ARG A 200 -3.64 23.62 5.13
N ASN A 201 -3.47 22.68 6.05
CA ASN A 201 -3.13 21.29 5.81
C ASN A 201 -1.99 21.16 4.79
N ILE A 202 -0.87 21.83 5.09
CA ILE A 202 0.32 21.88 4.23
C ILE A 202 1.26 20.69 4.45
N GLU A 203 0.89 19.77 5.34
CA GLU A 203 1.57 18.49 5.54
C GLU A 203 1.48 17.56 4.32
N ASP A 204 2.54 16.80 4.10
CA ASP A 204 2.66 15.87 2.98
C ASP A 204 1.74 14.64 3.17
N THR A 205 1.55 14.16 4.40
CA THR A 205 0.65 13.03 4.76
C THR A 205 -0.42 13.46 5.79
N THR A 206 -1.61 12.86 5.76
CA THR A 206 -2.77 13.26 6.62
C THR A 206 -3.04 12.32 7.78
N ASP A 207 -2.23 11.28 7.93
CA ASP A 207 -2.27 10.22 8.93
C ASP A 207 -1.24 10.45 10.06
N ASN A 208 -0.79 11.69 10.23
CA ASN A 208 0.12 12.13 11.27
C ASN A 208 -0.64 12.38 12.57
N THR A 209 -0.61 11.41 13.49
CA THR A 209 -1.27 11.48 14.80
C THR A 209 -0.21 11.33 15.89
N THR A 210 -0.29 12.15 16.94
CA THR A 210 0.56 12.03 18.12
C THR A 210 -0.26 11.52 19.30
N ARG A 211 0.25 10.46 19.94
CA ARG A 211 -0.25 9.87 21.17
C ARG A 211 0.46 10.49 22.36
N PHE A 212 -0.32 10.94 23.33
CA PHE A 212 0.14 11.50 24.60
C PHE A 212 -0.32 10.61 25.75
N PHE A 213 0.48 10.51 26.80
CA PHE A 213 0.07 9.96 28.08
C PHE A 213 -0.28 11.07 29.05
N VAL A 214 -1.23 10.75 29.93
CA VAL A 214 -1.66 11.58 31.05
C VAL A 214 -1.11 10.97 32.32
N LEU A 215 -0.17 11.68 32.94
CA LEU A 215 0.47 11.31 34.19
C LEU A 215 -0.37 11.76 35.38
N ARG A 216 -0.32 10.99 36.46
CA ARG A 216 -0.70 11.38 37.81
C ARG A 216 0.36 10.89 38.80
N LYS A 217 0.33 11.45 40.00
CA LYS A 217 0.95 10.87 41.19
C LYS A 217 -0.02 9.87 41.83
N GLY A 218 0.50 8.79 42.40
CA GLY A 218 -0.27 7.74 43.07
C GLY A 218 -0.32 6.42 42.27
N LEU A 219 -0.21 5.30 42.98
CA LEU A 219 -0.14 3.96 42.40
C LEU A 219 -1.38 3.08 42.67
N GLU A 220 -1.96 3.09 43.88
CA GLU A 220 -2.84 1.96 44.29
C GLU A 220 -4.22 2.31 44.85
N ASN A 221 -4.51 3.56 45.24
CA ASN A 221 -5.81 3.89 45.88
C ASN A 221 -6.52 5.14 45.33
N ASP A 222 -5.91 5.90 44.42
CA ASP A 222 -6.60 7.05 43.81
C ASP A 222 -7.57 6.56 42.74
N LYS A 223 -8.84 6.59 43.15
CA LYS A 223 -10.07 6.29 42.42
C LYS A 223 -9.94 6.40 40.90
N VAL A 224 -10.47 5.41 40.19
CA VAL A 224 -10.66 5.44 38.74
C VAL A 224 -11.50 6.67 38.39
N ASP A 225 -10.81 7.69 37.88
CA ASP A 225 -11.35 8.91 37.25
C ASP A 225 -12.75 9.35 37.73
N GLU A 226 -12.86 9.89 38.95
CA GLU A 226 -14.14 10.42 39.49
C GLU A 226 -14.80 11.50 38.60
N ALA A 227 -14.04 12.08 37.67
CA ALA A 227 -14.53 13.09 36.74
C ALA A 227 -15.01 12.51 35.40
N GLY A 228 -14.79 11.21 35.13
CA GLY A 228 -15.17 10.54 33.88
C GLY A 228 -14.48 11.10 32.63
N LEU A 229 -13.31 11.70 32.76
CA LEU A 229 -12.54 12.33 31.68
C LEU A 229 -12.09 11.34 30.60
N PHE A 230 -11.82 10.09 30.96
CA PHE A 230 -11.32 9.02 30.08
C PHE A 230 -12.23 7.79 30.02
N ALA A 231 -13.22 7.70 30.91
CA ALA A 231 -14.20 6.62 30.95
C ALA A 231 -14.98 6.50 29.62
N GLN A 232 -15.03 5.30 29.05
CA GLN A 232 -15.72 5.00 27.80
C GLN A 232 -16.39 3.62 27.89
N ASP A 233 -17.71 3.57 27.66
CA ASP A 233 -18.49 2.32 27.77
C ASP A 233 -18.02 1.26 26.77
N GLY A 234 -17.60 0.11 27.29
CA GLY A 234 -17.15 -1.03 26.49
C GLY A 234 -15.81 -0.85 25.79
N ALA A 235 -15.04 0.18 26.15
CA ALA A 235 -13.64 0.29 25.76
C ALA A 235 -12.78 -0.77 26.47
N HIS A 236 -11.69 -1.19 25.83
CA HIS A 236 -10.71 -2.06 26.46
C HIS A 236 -9.82 -1.26 27.42
N GLU A 237 -9.26 -1.91 28.43
CA GLU A 237 -8.23 -1.32 29.29
C GLU A 237 -6.83 -1.68 28.77
N LYS A 238 -5.86 -0.80 29.00
CA LYS A 238 -4.44 -1.01 28.74
C LYS A 238 -3.63 -0.84 30.01
N SER A 239 -2.46 -1.45 30.05
CA SER A 239 -1.46 -1.27 31.09
C SER A 239 -0.07 -1.12 30.49
N LEU A 240 0.79 -0.35 31.18
CA LEU A 240 2.21 -0.25 30.89
C LEU A 240 3.02 -0.81 32.07
N VAL A 241 4.02 -1.62 31.75
CA VAL A 241 5.06 -2.03 32.70
C VAL A 241 6.44 -1.76 32.13
N SER A 242 7.42 -1.59 33.01
CA SER A 242 8.84 -1.63 32.66
C SER A 242 9.55 -2.75 33.42
N PHE A 243 10.48 -3.46 32.79
CA PHE A 243 11.28 -4.49 33.45
C PHE A 243 12.71 -4.61 32.90
N THR A 244 13.60 -5.19 33.71
CA THR A 244 14.95 -5.59 33.31
C THR A 244 15.07 -7.11 33.32
N VAL A 245 16.01 -7.67 32.55
CA VAL A 245 16.25 -9.12 32.45
C VAL A 245 17.74 -9.42 32.59
N ASP A 246 18.08 -10.67 32.94
CA ASP A 246 19.48 -11.07 32.95
C ASP A 246 20.01 -11.28 31.53
N HIS A 247 20.72 -10.28 31.02
CA HIS A 247 21.38 -10.33 29.72
C HIS A 247 22.53 -11.35 29.62
N LYS A 248 22.84 -12.09 30.70
CA LYS A 248 23.70 -13.29 30.66
C LYS A 248 22.95 -14.58 30.32
N SER A 249 21.63 -14.60 30.52
CA SER A 249 20.80 -15.80 30.38
C SER A 249 20.13 -15.82 29.01
N PRO A 250 20.47 -16.75 28.10
CA PRO A 250 19.81 -16.88 26.82
C PRO A 250 18.31 -17.11 27.01
N GLY A 251 17.47 -16.33 26.33
CA GLY A 251 16.01 -16.44 26.44
C GLY A 251 15.35 -15.56 27.50
N ALA A 252 16.10 -14.89 28.41
CA ALA A 252 15.49 -14.16 29.54
C ALA A 252 14.43 -13.10 29.17
N LEU A 253 14.55 -12.44 27.99
CA LEU A 253 13.50 -11.57 27.47
C LEU A 253 12.26 -12.35 27.02
N ALA A 254 12.43 -13.50 26.38
CA ALA A 254 11.33 -14.38 25.99
C ALA A 254 10.62 -14.96 27.22
N ASP A 255 11.35 -15.33 28.28
CA ASP A 255 10.77 -15.81 29.55
C ASP A 255 9.92 -14.72 30.23
N ALA A 256 10.41 -13.48 30.26
CA ALA A 256 9.65 -12.34 30.76
C ALA A 256 8.37 -12.10 29.92
N LEU A 257 8.45 -12.18 28.59
CA LEU A 257 7.30 -12.02 27.69
C LEU A 257 6.31 -13.21 27.74
N ASP A 258 6.78 -14.42 28.04
CA ASP A 258 5.94 -15.61 28.20
C ASP A 258 4.98 -15.49 29.40
N SER A 259 5.32 -14.65 30.38
CA SER A 259 4.44 -14.27 31.51
C SER A 259 3.10 -13.69 31.04
N PHE A 260 3.10 -12.86 30.00
CA PHE A 260 1.88 -12.30 29.41
C PHE A 260 1.17 -13.32 28.50
N LYS A 261 1.95 -14.09 27.73
CA LYS A 261 1.46 -15.10 26.79
C LYS A 261 0.68 -16.22 27.48
N LYS A 262 1.15 -16.71 28.64
CA LYS A 262 0.46 -17.73 29.45
C LYS A 262 -0.95 -17.30 29.88
N TYR A 263 -1.13 -16.00 30.11
CA TYR A 263 -2.39 -15.37 30.47
C TYR A 263 -3.14 -14.76 29.26
N GLN A 264 -2.68 -15.03 28.04
CA GLN A 264 -3.26 -14.56 26.77
C GLN A 264 -3.41 -13.04 26.65
N LEU A 265 -2.60 -12.27 27.39
CA LEU A 265 -2.60 -10.80 27.34
C LEU A 265 -1.94 -10.33 26.03
N ASN A 266 -2.67 -9.55 25.23
CA ASN A 266 -2.17 -9.03 23.95
C ASN A 266 -1.21 -7.85 24.18
N LEU A 267 0.01 -7.93 23.64
CA LEU A 267 0.98 -6.84 23.73
C LEU A 267 0.77 -5.85 22.58
N THR A 268 0.56 -4.58 22.89
CA THR A 268 0.31 -3.50 21.91
C THR A 268 1.58 -2.71 21.57
N SER A 269 2.56 -2.66 22.46
CA SER A 269 3.86 -2.02 22.21
C SER A 269 4.98 -2.69 23.02
N ILE A 270 6.18 -2.75 22.45
CA ILE A 270 7.41 -3.05 23.17
C ILE A 270 8.53 -2.09 22.77
N ASN A 271 9.12 -1.44 23.76
CA ASN A 271 10.19 -0.46 23.60
C ASN A 271 11.37 -0.86 24.49
N SER A 272 12.60 -0.47 24.13
CA SER A 272 13.79 -0.71 24.97
C SER A 272 14.66 0.53 25.12
N ARG A 273 15.23 0.72 26.31
CA ARG A 273 16.19 1.78 26.65
C ARG A 273 17.41 1.18 27.34
N PRO A 274 18.64 1.68 27.11
CA PRO A 274 19.79 1.27 27.91
C PRO A 274 19.57 1.56 29.40
N SER A 275 19.82 0.58 30.28
CA SER A 275 19.63 0.75 31.73
C SER A 275 20.55 1.81 32.33
N LYS A 276 21.76 1.95 31.78
CA LYS A 276 22.89 2.74 32.32
C LYS A 276 23.48 2.24 33.65
N ILE A 277 22.94 1.15 34.23
CA ILE A 277 23.47 0.50 35.44
C ILE A 277 24.71 -0.34 35.07
N ARG A 278 24.66 -1.06 33.94
CA ARG A 278 25.80 -1.77 33.35
C ARG A 278 25.79 -1.63 31.82
N PRO A 279 26.95 -1.74 31.14
CA PRO A 279 27.01 -1.84 29.68
C PRO A 279 26.12 -2.97 29.15
N PHE A 280 25.45 -2.72 28.02
CA PHE A 280 24.62 -3.68 27.29
C PHE A 280 23.43 -4.30 28.07
N GLN A 281 23.05 -3.73 29.21
CA GLN A 281 21.78 -4.03 29.88
C GLN A 281 20.68 -3.05 29.47
N TYR A 282 19.45 -3.53 29.34
CA TYR A 282 18.29 -2.77 28.87
C TYR A 282 17.12 -2.83 29.87
N ILE A 283 16.34 -1.75 29.88
CA ILE A 283 15.00 -1.67 30.46
C ILE A 283 14.03 -1.79 29.29
N PHE A 284 13.11 -2.74 29.37
CA PHE A 284 12.03 -2.96 28.42
C PHE A 284 10.76 -2.30 28.94
N PHE A 285 10.01 -1.65 28.07
CA PHE A 285 8.69 -1.09 28.33
C PHE A 285 7.69 -1.89 27.50
N VAL A 286 6.72 -2.51 28.15
CA VAL A 286 5.70 -3.34 27.49
C VAL A 286 4.33 -2.79 27.82
N GLU A 287 3.60 -2.44 26.77
CA GLU A 287 2.19 -2.08 26.83
C GLU A 287 1.34 -3.28 26.41
N PHE A 288 0.26 -3.54 27.13
CA PHE A 288 -0.63 -4.67 26.88
C PHE A 288 -2.09 -4.36 27.21
N GLU A 289 -3.01 -5.11 26.60
CA GLU A 289 -4.44 -5.09 26.89
C GLU A 289 -4.72 -5.81 28.23
N GLY A 290 -5.37 -5.11 29.16
CA GLY A 290 -5.60 -5.53 30.54
C GLY A 290 -5.35 -4.39 31.53
N SER A 291 -5.99 -4.42 32.71
CA SER A 291 -5.84 -3.42 33.77
C SER A 291 -5.33 -4.07 35.05
N LYS A 292 -4.39 -3.45 35.79
CA LYS A 292 -4.12 -3.82 37.19
C LYS A 292 -5.29 -3.40 38.10
N LEU A 293 -6.00 -2.34 37.72
CA LEU A 293 -7.05 -1.70 38.54
C LEU A 293 -8.42 -2.36 38.35
N ILE A 294 -8.64 -3.03 37.20
CA ILE A 294 -9.89 -3.69 36.82
C ILE A 294 -9.54 -5.11 36.33
N ASP A 295 -9.29 -6.02 37.28
CA ASP A 295 -8.88 -7.41 37.02
C ASP A 295 -9.77 -8.43 37.77
N PRO A 296 -11.07 -8.56 37.41
CA PRO A 296 -12.01 -9.42 38.14
C PRO A 296 -11.65 -10.92 38.05
N GLU A 297 -10.91 -11.33 37.01
CA GLU A 297 -10.50 -12.71 36.77
C GLU A 297 -9.06 -13.00 37.26
N GLY A 298 -8.33 -11.98 37.75
CA GLY A 298 -6.96 -12.13 38.25
C GLY A 298 -5.90 -12.43 37.19
N VAL A 299 -6.20 -12.14 35.91
CA VAL A 299 -5.38 -12.48 34.74
C VAL A 299 -4.13 -11.60 34.68
N VAL A 300 -4.27 -10.31 34.93
CA VAL A 300 -3.14 -9.36 34.97
C VAL A 300 -2.29 -9.60 36.21
N LYS A 301 -2.94 -9.86 37.36
CA LYS A 301 -2.26 -10.24 38.59
C LYS A 301 -1.41 -11.51 38.39
N GLY A 302 -1.96 -12.56 37.80
CA GLY A 302 -1.24 -13.81 37.52
C GLY A 302 -0.05 -13.60 36.56
N ALA A 303 -0.21 -12.78 35.53
CA ALA A 303 0.90 -12.41 34.65
C ALA A 303 2.03 -11.67 35.39
N PHE A 304 1.69 -10.78 36.33
CA PHE A 304 2.68 -10.11 37.17
C PHE A 304 3.37 -11.07 38.16
N GLU A 305 2.67 -12.05 38.73
CA GLU A 305 3.25 -13.10 39.58
C GLU A 305 4.20 -14.05 38.83
N LEU A 306 4.14 -14.10 37.49
CA LEU A 306 5.14 -14.75 36.65
C LEU A 306 6.27 -13.79 36.25
N LEU A 307 5.95 -12.55 35.89
CA LEU A 307 6.95 -11.54 35.55
C LEU A 307 7.93 -11.28 36.69
N ASP A 308 7.44 -11.26 37.94
CA ASP A 308 8.24 -11.10 39.16
C ASP A 308 9.32 -12.19 39.33
N LYS A 309 9.08 -13.39 38.78
CA LYS A 309 10.01 -14.53 38.81
C LYS A 309 10.97 -14.54 37.62
N ALA A 310 10.60 -13.91 36.50
CA ALA A 310 11.35 -13.93 35.25
C ALA A 310 12.23 -12.67 35.03
N ALA A 311 11.80 -11.52 35.55
CA ALA A 311 12.53 -10.26 35.48
C ALA A 311 13.58 -10.14 36.61
N GLN A 312 14.67 -9.39 36.35
CA GLN A 312 15.59 -8.97 37.42
C GLN A 312 14.98 -7.86 38.30
N SER A 313 14.16 -7.01 37.70
CA SER A 313 13.33 -6.01 38.37
C SER A 313 12.18 -5.63 37.45
N TRP A 314 11.02 -5.29 37.99
CA TRP A 314 9.92 -4.73 37.21
C TRP A 314 9.17 -3.65 37.98
N ARG A 315 8.42 -2.83 37.26
CA ARG A 315 7.58 -1.75 37.77
C ARG A 315 6.35 -1.62 36.90
N TRP A 316 5.18 -1.54 37.53
CA TRP A 316 3.95 -1.11 36.87
C TRP A 316 3.92 0.41 36.75
N LEU A 317 3.59 0.90 35.56
CA LEU A 317 3.64 2.31 35.18
C LEU A 317 2.25 2.91 34.95
N GLY A 318 1.17 2.14 35.12
CA GLY A 318 -0.20 2.64 35.01
C GLY A 318 -1.14 1.68 34.28
N SER A 319 -2.43 1.92 34.46
CA SER A 319 -3.52 1.27 33.71
C SER A 319 -4.59 2.31 33.38
N TRP A 320 -5.15 2.25 32.17
CA TRP A 320 -6.10 3.23 31.67
C TRP A 320 -6.95 2.72 30.49
N THR A 321 -8.07 3.38 30.24
CA THR A 321 -9.03 3.06 29.17
C THR A 321 -8.49 3.43 27.78
N ASP A 322 -8.51 2.47 26.85
CA ASP A 322 -8.04 2.59 25.46
C ASP A 322 -8.95 3.49 24.60
N GLN A 323 -8.42 4.67 24.26
CA GLN A 323 -9.14 5.69 23.51
C GLN A 323 -9.18 5.43 21.99
N LEU A 324 -8.41 4.48 21.46
CA LEU A 324 -8.55 4.01 20.07
C LEU A 324 -9.74 3.05 19.90
N SER A 325 -9.98 2.18 20.89
CA SER A 325 -11.06 1.19 20.82
C SER A 325 -12.44 1.83 20.59
N ALA A 326 -12.73 2.96 21.26
CA ALA A 326 -13.98 3.69 21.10
C ALA A 326 -14.10 4.52 19.81
N LYS A 327 -12.99 5.00 19.21
CA LYS A 327 -13.03 5.65 17.89
C LYS A 327 -13.53 4.69 16.80
N MET A 328 -13.34 3.37 16.98
CA MET A 328 -13.98 2.35 16.14
C MET A 328 -15.43 2.03 16.56
N GLY A 329 -15.77 2.16 17.84
CA GLY A 329 -17.13 1.95 18.37
C GLY A 329 -18.18 2.98 17.93
N ALA A 330 -17.79 4.23 17.68
CA ALA A 330 -18.68 5.29 17.19
C ALA A 330 -19.15 5.09 15.73
N ARG A 331 -18.55 4.12 15.01
CA ARG A 331 -19.06 3.56 13.76
C ARG A 331 -19.43 2.08 13.96
N SER A 332 -20.29 1.80 14.93
CA SER A 332 -20.87 0.46 15.11
C SER A 332 -21.50 -0.03 13.81
N PRO A 333 -21.05 -1.16 13.23
CA PRO A 333 -21.95 -2.05 12.51
C PRO A 333 -23.02 -2.51 13.50
N SER A 334 -24.23 -2.80 13.02
CA SER A 334 -25.31 -3.33 13.84
C SER A 334 -24.84 -4.53 14.69
N ARG A 335 -25.20 -4.55 15.98
CA ARG A 335 -24.99 -5.68 16.92
C ARG A 335 -25.89 -6.88 16.57
N ASP A 336 -25.72 -7.43 15.38
CA ASP A 336 -26.17 -8.76 14.97
C ASP A 336 -24.95 -9.51 14.41
N GLY A 337 -24.15 -10.05 15.33
CA GLY A 337 -22.78 -10.41 14.98
C GLY A 337 -21.95 -11.11 16.04
N LEU A 338 -22.54 -11.88 16.96
CA LEU A 338 -21.81 -13.05 17.45
C LEU A 338 -21.60 -13.96 16.25
N GLY A 339 -20.38 -13.89 15.68
CA GLY A 339 -20.00 -14.58 14.47
C GLY A 339 -19.98 -16.09 14.65
N LYS A 340 -21.16 -16.72 14.54
CA LYS A 340 -21.26 -18.08 13.99
C LYS A 340 -20.39 -18.14 12.73
N PRO A 341 -19.66 -19.24 12.47
CA PRO A 341 -18.69 -19.32 11.38
C PRO A 341 -19.31 -18.81 10.08
N ILE A 342 -18.70 -17.76 9.52
CA ILE A 342 -19.24 -17.07 8.35
C ILE A 342 -19.26 -18.06 7.19
N LYS A 343 -20.46 -18.56 6.86
CA LYS A 343 -20.66 -19.37 5.65
C LYS A 343 -20.11 -18.60 4.46
N GLY A 344 -19.30 -19.25 3.65
CA GLY A 344 -18.49 -18.61 2.60
C GLY A 344 -19.25 -17.72 1.60
N SER A 345 -20.56 -17.93 1.43
CA SER A 345 -21.43 -17.08 0.61
C SER A 345 -21.38 -15.60 1.02
N GLY A 346 -21.50 -15.29 2.32
CA GLY A 346 -21.59 -13.91 2.80
C GLY A 346 -20.32 -13.09 2.60
N ALA A 347 -19.14 -13.71 2.55
CA ALA A 347 -17.89 -13.03 2.20
C ALA A 347 -17.85 -12.67 0.71
N CYS A 348 -18.26 -13.60 -0.15
CA CYS A 348 -18.33 -13.40 -1.60
C CYS A 348 -19.37 -12.35 -1.99
N GLU A 349 -20.51 -12.29 -1.32
CA GLU A 349 -21.54 -11.24 -1.53
C GLU A 349 -21.00 -9.85 -1.21
N ARG A 350 -20.35 -9.65 -0.05
CA ARG A 350 -19.70 -8.37 0.29
C ARG A 350 -18.64 -7.96 -0.72
N LEU A 351 -17.83 -8.90 -1.22
CA LEU A 351 -16.82 -8.61 -2.25
C LEU A 351 -17.46 -8.17 -3.58
N LYS A 352 -18.50 -8.88 -4.05
CA LYS A 352 -19.24 -8.53 -5.28
C LYS A 352 -20.01 -7.21 -5.16
N ALA A 353 -20.39 -6.82 -3.95
CA ALA A 353 -21.06 -5.55 -3.66
C ALA A 353 -20.13 -4.31 -3.66
N LYS A 354 -18.80 -4.49 -3.64
CA LYS A 354 -17.86 -3.35 -3.67
C LYS A 354 -18.01 -2.54 -4.96
N HIS A 355 -18.05 -1.22 -4.84
CA HIS A 355 -18.04 -0.30 -5.98
C HIS A 355 -16.71 -0.39 -6.76
N PRO A 356 -16.69 -0.05 -8.07
CA PRO A 356 -15.45 0.02 -8.84
C PRO A 356 -14.50 1.09 -8.29
N ASN A 357 -13.22 0.74 -8.20
CA ASN A 357 -12.14 1.69 -7.91
C ASN A 357 -11.72 2.40 -9.20
N PHE A 358 -11.27 3.65 -9.09
CA PHE A 358 -10.70 4.41 -10.20
C PHE A 358 -9.30 4.87 -9.84
N ILE A 359 -8.31 4.30 -10.52
CA ILE A 359 -6.89 4.57 -10.33
C ILE A 359 -6.41 5.37 -11.53
N TYR A 360 -5.70 6.47 -11.28
CA TYR A 360 -5.24 7.39 -12.32
C TYR A 360 -3.71 7.39 -12.38
N ASP A 361 -3.16 7.37 -13.59
CA ASP A 361 -1.72 7.36 -13.81
C ASP A 361 -1.35 8.15 -15.07
N ARG A 362 -0.06 8.51 -15.21
CA ARG A 362 0.50 9.15 -16.40
C ARG A 362 1.59 8.26 -16.95
N LEU A 363 1.33 7.67 -18.12
CA LEU A 363 2.25 6.79 -18.83
C LEU A 363 3.39 7.60 -19.47
N ARG A 364 4.23 8.23 -18.64
CA ARG A 364 5.42 8.96 -19.09
C ARG A 364 6.43 8.01 -19.71
N HIS A 365 7.18 8.50 -20.70
CA HIS A 365 8.24 7.78 -21.41
C HIS A 365 9.56 8.56 -21.44
N ASP A 366 9.75 9.45 -20.44
CA ASP A 366 11.01 10.16 -20.21
C ASP A 366 12.06 9.25 -19.55
N LYS A 367 13.30 9.74 -19.40
CA LYS A 367 14.42 8.97 -18.82
C LYS A 367 14.22 8.56 -17.35
N SER A 368 13.31 9.20 -16.61
CA SER A 368 12.96 8.87 -15.22
C SER A 368 11.60 8.17 -15.08
N SER A 369 11.02 7.73 -16.21
CA SER A 369 9.74 7.02 -16.22
C SER A 369 9.82 5.60 -15.63
N PRO A 370 8.70 5.07 -15.08
CA PRO A 370 8.61 3.66 -14.68
C PRO A 370 8.97 2.69 -15.81
N TYR A 371 8.66 3.04 -17.07
CA TYR A 371 9.10 2.32 -18.26
C TYR A 371 10.62 2.16 -18.32
N GLN A 372 11.37 3.25 -18.22
CA GLN A 372 12.83 3.21 -18.35
C GLN A 372 13.49 2.49 -17.16
N LEU A 373 12.91 2.62 -15.98
CA LEU A 373 13.36 1.91 -14.77
C LEU A 373 13.10 0.40 -14.85
N LEU A 374 12.01 -0.03 -15.49
CA LEU A 374 11.73 -1.44 -15.77
C LEU A 374 12.72 -2.04 -16.77
N GLU A 375 13.00 -1.34 -17.89
CA GLU A 375 14.02 -1.78 -18.85
C GLU A 375 15.39 -1.93 -18.19
N THR A 376 15.78 -0.95 -17.36
CA THR A 376 17.03 -0.97 -16.59
C THR A 376 17.04 -2.09 -15.55
N THR A 377 15.89 -2.43 -14.97
CA THR A 377 15.74 -3.53 -14.02
C THR A 377 15.89 -4.89 -14.69
N LEU A 378 15.38 -5.06 -15.92
CA LEU A 378 15.42 -6.33 -16.66
C LEU A 378 16.70 -6.55 -17.47
N ALA A 379 17.47 -5.50 -17.79
CA ALA A 379 18.64 -5.55 -18.69
C ALA A 379 19.76 -6.54 -18.26
N LYS A 380 19.87 -6.87 -16.96
CA LYS A 380 20.82 -7.88 -16.46
C LYS A 380 20.34 -9.33 -16.71
N TYR A 381 19.04 -9.54 -16.82
CA TYR A 381 18.40 -10.86 -16.78
C TYR A 381 17.91 -11.34 -18.15
N LEU A 382 17.73 -10.43 -19.11
CA LEU A 382 17.28 -10.72 -20.46
C LEU A 382 18.25 -10.14 -21.51
N PRO A 383 18.62 -10.90 -22.56
CA PRO A 383 19.34 -10.40 -23.72
C PRO A 383 18.63 -9.22 -24.39
N SER A 384 19.41 -8.31 -24.97
CA SER A 384 18.93 -7.09 -25.63
C SER A 384 17.90 -7.34 -26.75
N PHE A 385 17.95 -8.50 -27.42
CA PHE A 385 16.99 -8.85 -28.49
C PHE A 385 15.61 -9.28 -27.96
N VAL A 386 15.49 -9.61 -26.67
CA VAL A 386 14.21 -9.84 -25.96
C VAL A 386 13.83 -8.59 -25.16
N ASN A 387 14.80 -7.99 -24.46
CA ASN A 387 14.63 -6.71 -23.76
C ASN A 387 14.79 -5.52 -24.75
N ARG A 388 14.05 -5.55 -25.86
CA ARG A 388 14.10 -4.50 -26.88
C ARG A 388 13.50 -3.22 -26.33
N THR A 389 14.34 -2.21 -26.18
CA THR A 389 13.89 -0.83 -26.02
C THR A 389 13.16 -0.40 -27.29
N LEU A 390 12.06 0.37 -27.16
CA LEU A 390 11.46 1.06 -28.32
C LEU A 390 12.54 1.91 -29.02
N PRO A 391 12.51 2.04 -30.37
CA PRO A 391 13.52 2.78 -31.10
C PRO A 391 13.63 4.23 -30.59
N LYS A 392 14.86 4.74 -30.47
CA LYS A 392 15.18 6.07 -29.92
C LYS A 392 14.66 7.26 -30.75
N GLN A 393 13.87 7.04 -31.80
CA GLN A 393 13.44 8.07 -32.74
C GLN A 393 12.20 8.83 -32.27
N LEU A 394 12.45 10.07 -31.84
CA LEU A 394 11.51 11.07 -31.34
C LEU A 394 10.61 11.70 -32.44
N LEU A 395 10.27 10.96 -33.50
CA LEU A 395 9.70 11.54 -34.75
C LEU A 395 8.33 10.99 -35.17
N THR A 396 7.70 10.10 -34.40
CA THR A 396 6.29 9.73 -34.60
C THR A 396 5.43 10.27 -33.45
N PRO A 397 4.33 11.02 -33.71
CA PRO A 397 3.40 11.47 -32.66
C PRO A 397 2.56 10.33 -32.06
N SER A 398 2.76 9.10 -32.54
CA SER A 398 2.13 7.87 -32.07
C SER A 398 3.09 7.02 -31.24
N TRP A 399 2.87 6.97 -29.93
CA TRP A 399 3.59 6.08 -29.03
C TRP A 399 2.71 4.89 -28.65
N LYS A 400 3.24 3.68 -28.80
CA LYS A 400 2.57 2.43 -28.40
C LYS A 400 3.15 1.98 -27.06
N LEU A 401 2.33 1.90 -26.01
CA LEU A 401 2.71 1.19 -24.79
C LEU A 401 2.88 -0.30 -25.14
N PRO A 402 4.05 -0.93 -24.95
CA PRO A 402 4.21 -2.32 -25.34
C PRO A 402 3.42 -3.27 -24.42
N ALA A 403 3.12 -4.47 -24.91
CA ALA A 403 2.33 -5.46 -24.18
C ALA A 403 2.95 -5.78 -22.80
N GLY A 404 2.11 -5.76 -21.76
CA GLY A 404 2.50 -6.04 -20.38
C GLY A 404 3.05 -4.85 -19.58
N TYR A 405 3.43 -3.73 -20.21
CA TYR A 405 4.02 -2.61 -19.45
C TYR A 405 3.01 -1.88 -18.55
N HIS A 406 1.70 -2.00 -18.81
CA HIS A 406 0.65 -1.50 -17.89
C HIS A 406 0.67 -2.17 -16.51
N LEU A 407 1.34 -3.32 -16.35
CA LEU A 407 1.44 -4.06 -15.09
C LEU A 407 2.29 -3.34 -14.02
N ILE A 408 3.11 -2.35 -14.41
CA ILE A 408 3.88 -1.48 -13.51
C ILE A 408 3.25 -0.09 -13.30
N PHE A 409 2.04 0.12 -13.80
CA PHE A 409 1.27 1.35 -13.61
C PHE A 409 -0.04 1.04 -12.86
N PHE A 410 -0.72 2.08 -12.42
CA PHE A 410 -1.95 1.99 -11.63
C PHE A 410 -1.74 1.21 -10.31
N PRO A 411 -0.88 1.72 -9.40
CA PRO A 411 -0.63 1.11 -8.10
C PRO A 411 -1.91 1.03 -7.24
N PRO A 412 -1.93 0.19 -6.18
CA PRO A 412 -3.07 0.13 -5.26
C PRO A 412 -3.45 1.51 -4.72
N PRO A 413 -4.74 1.91 -4.72
CA PRO A 413 -5.18 3.25 -4.31
C PRO A 413 -5.30 3.38 -2.77
N THR A 414 -4.55 2.58 -2.00
CA THR A 414 -4.63 2.53 -0.53
C THR A 414 -3.24 2.43 0.09
N THR A 415 -3.06 3.13 1.20
CA THR A 415 -1.92 3.01 2.11
C THR A 415 -2.16 1.96 3.21
N ASP A 416 -3.40 1.53 3.40
CA ASP A 416 -3.80 0.55 4.42
C ASP A 416 -3.45 -0.88 3.95
N LEU A 417 -2.25 -1.32 4.31
CA LEU A 417 -1.75 -2.66 4.03
C LEU A 417 -2.08 -3.65 5.16
N LEU A 418 -2.33 -4.91 4.78
CA LEU A 418 -2.47 -6.05 5.67
C LEU A 418 -1.09 -6.48 6.22
N LYS A 419 -1.08 -7.38 7.23
CA LYS A 419 0.15 -7.85 7.91
C LYS A 419 1.17 -8.55 6.99
N ASP A 420 0.72 -9.03 5.83
CA ASP A 420 1.56 -9.62 4.78
C ASP A 420 2.07 -8.57 3.77
N GLY A 421 1.70 -7.30 3.90
CA GLY A 421 2.04 -6.22 2.96
C GLY A 421 1.11 -6.14 1.73
N THR A 422 -0.02 -6.84 1.73
CA THR A 422 -1.03 -6.76 0.65
C THR A 422 -2.10 -5.70 0.91
N ASP A 423 -2.72 -5.19 -0.16
CA ASP A 423 -3.87 -4.28 -0.04
C ASP A 423 -5.14 -5.01 0.44
N ASN A 424 -6.00 -4.29 1.16
CA ASN A 424 -7.27 -4.80 1.67
C ASN A 424 -8.43 -4.80 0.64
N MET A 425 -8.20 -4.36 -0.60
CA MET A 425 -9.28 -4.05 -1.56
C MET A 425 -10.02 -5.31 -2.00
N HIS A 426 -9.32 -6.43 -2.18
CA HIS A 426 -9.90 -7.71 -2.61
C HIS A 426 -10.02 -8.73 -1.48
N PHE A 427 -9.63 -8.36 -0.25
CA PHE A 427 -9.57 -9.26 0.92
C PHE A 427 -10.98 -9.70 1.38
N PRO A 428 -11.30 -11.01 1.44
CA PRO A 428 -12.60 -11.53 1.87
C PRO A 428 -12.85 -11.42 3.40
N GLY A 429 -11.78 -11.29 4.19
CA GLY A 429 -11.80 -11.42 5.65
C GLY A 429 -11.18 -12.72 6.15
N LYS A 430 -11.02 -12.85 7.47
CA LYS A 430 -10.60 -14.11 8.13
C LYS A 430 -11.64 -15.22 7.83
N PRO A 431 -11.23 -16.49 7.66
CA PRO A 431 -9.87 -17.02 7.90
C PRO A 431 -8.89 -16.84 6.73
N TRP A 432 -9.33 -16.37 5.55
CA TRP A 432 -8.54 -16.42 4.31
C TRP A 432 -7.48 -15.30 4.18
N VAL A 433 -6.50 -15.31 5.08
CA VAL A 433 -5.48 -14.26 5.21
C VAL A 433 -4.30 -14.38 4.24
N ARG A 434 -4.14 -15.50 3.53
CA ARG A 434 -3.01 -15.72 2.60
C ARG A 434 -3.45 -15.51 1.16
N ARG A 435 -2.72 -14.72 0.36
CA ARG A 435 -3.13 -14.30 -0.99
C ARG A 435 -2.15 -14.76 -2.07
N MET A 436 -2.66 -15.39 -3.14
CA MET A 436 -1.87 -15.77 -4.32
C MET A 436 -2.51 -15.30 -5.63
N TRP A 437 -1.67 -14.94 -6.59
CA TRP A 437 -2.07 -14.64 -7.97
C TRP A 437 -2.13 -15.94 -8.77
N ALA A 438 -3.34 -16.42 -9.07
CA ALA A 438 -3.56 -17.73 -9.69
C ALA A 438 -3.52 -17.70 -11.23
N GLY A 439 -3.73 -16.55 -11.85
CA GLY A 439 -3.74 -16.40 -13.30
C GLY A 439 -4.47 -15.15 -13.77
N GLY A 440 -4.83 -15.13 -15.04
CA GLY A 440 -5.62 -14.04 -15.60
C GLY A 440 -5.72 -14.10 -17.12
N SER A 441 -6.24 -13.01 -17.68
CA SER A 441 -6.20 -12.72 -19.11
C SER A 441 -5.98 -11.24 -19.35
N ILE A 442 -5.46 -10.89 -20.52
CA ILE A 442 -5.42 -9.52 -21.02
C ILE A 442 -5.94 -9.54 -22.46
N GLU A 443 -6.85 -8.63 -22.77
CA GLU A 443 -7.25 -8.27 -24.13
C GLU A 443 -6.72 -6.85 -24.42
N PHE A 444 -6.03 -6.69 -25.55
CA PHE A 444 -5.64 -5.40 -26.10
C PHE A 444 -6.56 -5.12 -27.29
N LYS A 445 -7.23 -3.97 -27.30
CA LYS A 445 -8.08 -3.59 -28.43
C LYS A 445 -7.22 -3.27 -29.66
N THR A 446 -7.57 -3.87 -30.79
CA THR A 446 -6.79 -3.81 -32.04
C THR A 446 -7.37 -2.85 -33.08
N ASP A 447 -8.54 -2.25 -32.81
CA ASP A 447 -9.17 -1.27 -33.68
C ASP A 447 -8.42 0.07 -33.68
N ASP A 448 -8.56 0.86 -34.74
CA ASP A 448 -7.80 2.09 -34.95
C ASP A 448 -8.01 3.18 -33.88
N ARG A 449 -9.11 3.13 -33.13
CA ARG A 449 -9.43 4.12 -32.09
C ARG A 449 -8.76 3.77 -30.77
N HIS A 450 -8.48 2.49 -30.51
CA HIS A 450 -7.98 2.01 -29.22
C HIS A 450 -6.62 1.28 -29.29
N LYS A 451 -6.16 0.80 -30.45
CA LYS A 451 -4.84 0.16 -30.65
C LYS A 451 -3.65 1.06 -30.31
N TYR A 452 -3.94 2.36 -30.19
CA TYR A 452 -3.03 3.34 -29.65
C TYR A 452 -3.61 3.91 -28.37
N LEU A 453 -3.05 3.52 -27.22
CA LEU A 453 -3.28 4.23 -25.97
C LEU A 453 -3.02 5.75 -26.15
N PHE A 454 -1.99 6.13 -26.93
CA PHE A 454 -1.66 7.53 -27.25
C PHE A 454 -1.13 7.69 -28.70
N SER A 455 -2.00 7.95 -29.68
CA SER A 455 -1.59 8.44 -31.03
C SER A 455 -2.14 9.78 -31.47
N ARG A 456 -2.98 10.43 -30.64
CA ARG A 456 -3.52 11.78 -30.89
C ARG A 456 -3.48 12.69 -29.67
N TYR A 457 -2.78 12.28 -28.62
CA TYR A 457 -2.95 12.76 -27.25
C TYR A 457 -1.58 12.99 -26.60
N HIS A 458 -1.43 14.11 -25.89
CA HIS A 458 -0.13 14.61 -25.46
C HIS A 458 0.44 13.78 -24.29
N GLN A 459 1.77 13.85 -24.07
CA GLN A 459 2.45 13.22 -22.93
C GLN A 459 1.95 13.67 -21.54
N SER A 460 1.09 14.69 -21.49
CA SER A 460 0.39 15.21 -20.31
C SER A 460 -0.79 14.36 -19.84
N ASP A 461 -1.33 13.51 -20.71
CA ASP A 461 -2.71 13.07 -20.60
C ASP A 461 -2.86 11.94 -19.56
N VAL A 462 -3.89 12.06 -18.74
CA VAL A 462 -4.13 11.14 -17.61
C VAL A 462 -4.87 9.91 -18.11
N VAL A 463 -4.36 8.74 -17.74
CA VAL A 463 -4.96 7.45 -18.04
C VAL A 463 -5.71 6.97 -16.81
N ARG A 464 -6.84 6.30 -17.02
CA ARG A 464 -7.68 5.77 -15.95
C ARG A 464 -7.78 4.26 -16.05
N CYS A 465 -7.45 3.58 -14.97
CA CYS A 465 -7.80 2.18 -14.72
C CYS A 465 -9.06 2.13 -13.86
N ARG A 466 -10.15 1.59 -14.37
CA ARG A 466 -11.34 1.24 -13.60
C ARG A 466 -11.24 -0.22 -13.19
N GLU A 467 -11.08 -0.48 -11.90
CA GLU A 467 -10.96 -1.82 -11.34
C GLU A 467 -12.26 -2.24 -10.64
N LYS A 468 -12.78 -3.43 -10.94
CA LYS A 468 -13.99 -3.97 -10.30
C LYS A 468 -13.83 -5.47 -10.04
N ILE A 469 -14.25 -5.93 -8.86
CA ILE A 469 -14.52 -7.36 -8.62
C ILE A 469 -15.71 -7.76 -9.48
N THR A 470 -15.50 -8.69 -10.43
CA THR A 470 -16.56 -9.22 -11.30
C THR A 470 -17.22 -10.45 -10.70
N ASN A 471 -16.45 -11.25 -9.96
CA ASN A 471 -16.93 -12.48 -9.36
C ASN A 471 -16.14 -12.80 -8.07
N ALA A 472 -16.80 -13.49 -7.14
CA ALA A 472 -16.16 -14.05 -5.95
C ALA A 472 -16.89 -15.36 -5.60
N VAL A 473 -16.15 -16.45 -5.45
CA VAL A 473 -16.68 -17.80 -5.17
C VAL A 473 -15.80 -18.57 -4.20
N VAL A 474 -16.42 -19.33 -3.29
CA VAL A 474 -15.69 -20.25 -2.40
C VAL A 474 -15.61 -21.62 -3.06
N LYS A 475 -14.43 -22.25 -3.03
CA LYS A 475 -14.17 -23.60 -3.55
C LYS A 475 -13.25 -24.36 -2.60
N GLY A 476 -13.44 -25.67 -2.48
CA GLY A 476 -12.62 -26.54 -1.63
C GLY A 476 -13.48 -27.43 -0.73
N SER A 477 -12.84 -28.34 0.01
CA SER A 477 -13.47 -29.10 1.09
C SER A 477 -13.81 -28.19 2.28
N VAL A 478 -14.62 -28.68 3.23
CA VAL A 478 -15.02 -27.94 4.43
C VAL A 478 -13.81 -27.43 5.20
N ASP A 479 -12.76 -28.24 5.32
CA ASP A 479 -11.55 -27.93 6.10
C ASP A 479 -10.48 -27.15 5.32
N ASN A 480 -10.66 -26.94 4.01
CA ASN A 480 -9.71 -26.24 3.14
C ASN A 480 -10.45 -25.38 2.09
N GLN A 481 -11.41 -24.58 2.56
CA GLN A 481 -12.11 -23.61 1.72
C GLN A 481 -11.15 -22.51 1.27
N LYS A 482 -11.23 -22.14 -0.01
CA LYS A 482 -10.48 -21.04 -0.63
C LYS A 482 -11.44 -20.09 -1.32
N VAL A 483 -11.20 -18.78 -1.21
CA VAL A 483 -11.99 -17.77 -1.93
C VAL A 483 -11.26 -17.39 -3.21
N TRP A 484 -11.91 -17.60 -4.35
CA TRP A 484 -11.45 -17.15 -5.65
C TRP A 484 -12.12 -15.82 -5.96
N VAL A 485 -11.33 -14.81 -6.32
CA VAL A 485 -11.81 -13.45 -6.61
C VAL A 485 -11.31 -13.06 -8.01
N ASP A 486 -12.26 -12.82 -8.91
CA ASP A 486 -11.99 -12.38 -10.27
C ASP A 486 -12.14 -10.85 -10.32
N ILE A 487 -11.09 -10.18 -10.79
CA ILE A 487 -10.99 -8.71 -10.83
C ILE A 487 -10.79 -8.30 -12.27
N ARG A 488 -11.64 -7.41 -12.78
CA ARG A 488 -11.51 -6.79 -14.09
C ARG A 488 -10.98 -5.37 -13.97
N ARG A 489 -10.02 -5.02 -14.81
CA ARG A 489 -9.43 -3.69 -14.97
C ARG A 489 -9.64 -3.19 -16.39
N ASP A 490 -10.46 -2.17 -16.54
CA ASP A 490 -10.67 -1.46 -17.80
C ASP A 490 -9.73 -0.25 -17.85
N ILE A 491 -8.72 -0.25 -18.74
CA ILE A 491 -7.68 0.80 -18.82
C ILE A 491 -7.84 1.60 -20.12
N GLY A 492 -7.97 2.92 -20.01
CA GLY A 492 -8.12 3.82 -21.17
C GLY A 492 -8.01 5.31 -20.82
N PRO A 493 -8.11 6.21 -21.81
CA PRO A 493 -8.06 7.66 -21.60
C PRO A 493 -9.25 8.17 -20.77
N THR A 494 -9.07 9.31 -20.11
CA THR A 494 -10.14 9.98 -19.33
C THR A 494 -11.16 10.71 -20.19
N HIS A 495 -10.80 11.14 -21.41
CA HIS A 495 -11.62 12.02 -22.24
C HIS A 495 -12.44 11.27 -23.30
N SER A 496 -13.74 11.16 -23.04
CA SER A 496 -14.74 11.31 -24.10
C SER A 496 -15.85 12.22 -23.62
N ASN A 497 -16.17 13.29 -24.37
CA ASN A 497 -17.23 14.25 -24.04
C ASN A 497 -18.64 13.70 -24.34
N ARG A 498 -18.88 12.42 -24.03
CA ARG A 498 -20.18 11.74 -24.18
C ARG A 498 -20.53 11.07 -22.86
N LYS A 499 -21.84 10.92 -22.59
CA LYS A 499 -22.34 10.23 -21.39
C LYS A 499 -21.62 8.87 -21.25
N PRO A 500 -21.12 8.50 -20.06
CA PRO A 500 -20.30 7.31 -19.90
C PRO A 500 -21.14 6.03 -20.02
N SER A 501 -21.31 5.53 -21.24
CA SER A 501 -21.57 4.11 -21.48
C SER A 501 -20.36 3.31 -20.99
N THR A 502 -20.63 2.17 -20.36
CA THR A 502 -19.62 1.31 -19.74
C THR A 502 -18.79 0.56 -20.78
N ALA A 503 -17.48 0.43 -20.52
CA ALA A 503 -16.49 -0.38 -21.25
C ALA A 503 -16.05 0.07 -22.67
N GLU A 504 -16.80 0.88 -23.40
CA GLU A 504 -16.52 1.21 -24.82
C GLU A 504 -15.26 2.06 -25.11
N SER A 505 -14.50 2.48 -24.09
CA SER A 505 -13.30 3.34 -24.23
C SER A 505 -12.01 2.74 -23.66
N ALA A 506 -12.03 1.47 -23.25
CA ALA A 506 -10.85 0.80 -22.70
C ALA A 506 -9.98 0.22 -23.83
N ALA A 507 -8.70 0.63 -23.88
CA ALA A 507 -7.71 0.07 -24.80
C ALA A 507 -7.12 -1.26 -24.31
N ILE A 508 -7.10 -1.47 -22.99
CA ILE A 508 -6.68 -2.73 -22.36
C ILE A 508 -7.75 -3.19 -21.39
N ILE A 509 -8.15 -4.45 -21.49
CA ILE A 509 -9.05 -5.12 -20.54
C ILE A 509 -8.25 -6.26 -19.90
N GLU A 510 -7.85 -6.08 -18.64
CA GLU A 510 -7.13 -7.08 -17.85
C GLU A 510 -8.10 -7.78 -16.88
N THR A 511 -8.04 -9.11 -16.81
CA THR A 511 -8.68 -9.91 -15.76
C THR A 511 -7.61 -10.57 -14.90
N ARG A 512 -7.70 -10.43 -13.58
CA ARG A 512 -6.82 -11.07 -12.59
C ARG A 512 -7.63 -12.08 -11.79
N ASN A 513 -7.11 -13.30 -11.64
CA ASN A 513 -7.67 -14.30 -10.74
C ASN A 513 -6.82 -14.37 -9.47
N LEU A 514 -7.34 -13.90 -8.35
CA LEU A 514 -6.72 -14.07 -7.04
C LEU A 514 -7.35 -15.26 -6.31
N VAL A 515 -6.54 -15.97 -5.51
CA VAL A 515 -7.00 -16.98 -4.59
C VAL A 515 -6.55 -16.63 -3.17
N PHE A 516 -7.50 -16.62 -2.24
CA PHE A 516 -7.28 -16.42 -0.82
C PHE A 516 -7.45 -17.75 -0.08
N MET A 517 -6.51 -18.04 0.81
CA MET A 517 -6.38 -19.32 1.52
C MET A 517 -6.33 -19.08 3.04
N PRO A 518 -6.79 -20.04 3.86
CA PRO A 518 -6.65 -19.97 5.31
C PRO A 518 -5.19 -19.85 5.74
N ALA A 519 -4.95 -19.26 6.92
CA ALA A 519 -3.62 -19.27 7.54
C ALA A 519 -3.06 -20.70 7.66
N LYS A 520 -1.74 -20.84 7.52
CA LYS A 520 -1.03 -22.07 7.91
C LYS A 520 -0.63 -22.00 9.38
N THR A 521 -0.49 -23.16 10.02
CA THR A 521 0.33 -23.25 11.24
C THR A 521 1.83 -23.30 10.86
N PRO A 522 2.76 -22.96 11.78
CA PRO A 522 4.19 -23.05 11.50
C PRO A 522 4.63 -24.46 11.07
N GLU A 523 4.02 -25.50 11.66
CA GLU A 523 4.31 -26.90 11.34
C GLU A 523 3.90 -27.23 9.89
N GLN A 524 2.72 -26.76 9.45
CA GLN A 524 2.27 -26.89 8.05
C GLN A 524 3.15 -26.09 7.07
N ALA A 525 3.69 -24.95 7.50
CA ALA A 525 4.62 -24.18 6.69
C ALA A 525 5.96 -24.92 6.50
N ILE A 526 6.52 -25.48 7.58
CA ILE A 526 7.76 -26.27 7.56
C ILE A 526 7.59 -27.56 6.75
N ASP A 527 6.51 -28.30 6.98
CA ASP A 527 6.17 -29.53 6.26
C ASP A 527 6.06 -29.28 4.74
N ASP A 528 5.38 -28.21 4.32
CA ASP A 528 5.26 -27.84 2.91
C ASP A 528 6.59 -27.45 2.24
N ILE A 529 7.61 -26.98 2.97
CA ILE A 529 8.96 -26.75 2.41
C ILE A 529 9.65 -28.08 2.06
N SER A 530 9.38 -29.14 2.84
CA SER A 530 9.97 -30.46 2.65
C SER A 530 9.37 -31.23 1.47
N LYS A 531 8.13 -30.90 1.07
CA LYS A 531 7.39 -31.60 0.02
C LYS A 531 7.93 -31.27 -1.37
N PRO A 532 8.09 -32.27 -2.26
CA PRO A 532 8.43 -32.01 -3.65
C PRO A 532 7.29 -31.25 -4.34
N ILE A 533 7.63 -30.20 -5.09
CA ILE A 533 6.65 -29.42 -5.86
C ILE A 533 6.00 -30.33 -6.89
N ARG A 534 4.67 -30.46 -6.85
CA ARG A 534 3.91 -31.24 -7.84
C ARG A 534 4.06 -30.59 -9.21
N THR A 535 4.91 -31.20 -10.03
CA THR A 535 5.44 -30.60 -11.26
C THR A 535 4.81 -31.28 -12.48
N ILE A 536 4.11 -30.50 -13.33
CA ILE A 536 3.51 -31.00 -14.58
C ILE A 536 4.49 -30.71 -15.71
N LYS A 537 5.09 -31.72 -16.33
CA LYS A 537 6.09 -31.53 -17.40
C LYS A 537 5.46 -31.01 -18.71
N PRO A 538 6.17 -30.20 -19.52
CA PRO A 538 5.75 -29.86 -20.86
C PRO A 538 5.64 -31.08 -21.77
N THR A 539 4.53 -31.15 -22.49
CA THR A 539 4.25 -32.14 -23.54
C THR A 539 4.54 -31.59 -24.94
N ILE A 540 4.91 -30.31 -25.04
CA ILE A 540 5.16 -29.60 -26.29
C ILE A 540 6.55 -28.96 -26.25
N LYS A 541 7.29 -29.07 -27.36
CA LYS A 541 8.59 -28.43 -27.52
C LYS A 541 8.40 -26.94 -27.89
N PRO A 542 9.15 -25.99 -27.30
CA PRO A 542 9.09 -24.59 -27.70
C PRO A 542 9.74 -24.38 -29.07
N ASP A 543 9.24 -23.38 -29.82
CA ASP A 543 9.94 -22.86 -31.00
C ASP A 543 11.05 -21.89 -30.59
N PHE A 544 10.81 -21.13 -29.51
CA PHE A 544 11.79 -20.26 -28.87
C PHE A 544 11.72 -20.41 -27.35
N SER A 545 12.88 -20.47 -26.71
CA SER A 545 13.00 -20.47 -25.26
C SER A 545 14.19 -19.64 -24.78
N ILE A 546 14.07 -19.11 -23.58
CA ILE A 546 15.08 -18.28 -22.93
C ILE A 546 15.08 -18.55 -21.43
N SER A 547 16.25 -18.86 -20.88
CA SER A 547 16.41 -19.06 -19.44
C SER A 547 16.95 -17.81 -18.73
N MET A 548 16.51 -17.60 -17.49
CA MET A 548 17.06 -16.61 -16.56
C MET A 548 17.01 -17.12 -15.12
N VAL A 549 17.76 -16.45 -14.23
CA VAL A 549 17.70 -16.66 -12.78
C VAL A 549 17.30 -15.31 -12.16
N PRO A 550 16.07 -15.13 -11.66
CA PRO A 550 15.71 -13.94 -10.90
C PRO A 550 16.43 -13.97 -9.55
N ASP A 551 16.98 -12.84 -9.12
CA ASP A 551 17.57 -12.69 -7.78
C ASP A 551 16.68 -11.78 -6.89
N ALA A 552 16.99 -11.71 -5.60
CA ALA A 552 16.26 -10.84 -4.67
C ALA A 552 16.26 -9.35 -5.08
N ASN A 553 17.26 -8.87 -5.82
CA ASN A 553 17.30 -7.48 -6.30
C ASN A 553 16.29 -7.23 -7.42
N LEU A 554 16.09 -8.20 -8.33
CA LEU A 554 15.03 -8.12 -9.33
C LEU A 554 13.66 -8.04 -8.68
N LEU A 555 13.39 -8.92 -7.69
CA LEU A 555 12.11 -8.95 -6.99
C LEU A 555 11.87 -7.66 -6.21
N PHE A 556 12.87 -7.17 -5.46
CA PHE A 556 12.79 -5.89 -4.75
C PHE A 556 12.48 -4.73 -5.70
N ARG A 557 13.23 -4.58 -6.80
CA ARG A 557 13.02 -3.50 -7.79
C ARG A 557 11.65 -3.59 -8.44
N PHE A 558 11.17 -4.78 -8.77
CA PHE A 558 9.84 -4.95 -9.35
C PHE A 558 8.72 -4.64 -8.34
N SER A 559 8.90 -5.02 -7.07
CA SER A 559 8.02 -4.59 -5.97
C SER A 559 8.01 -3.07 -5.81
N SER A 560 9.15 -2.39 -5.88
CA SER A 560 9.23 -0.93 -5.84
C SER A 560 8.52 -0.27 -7.03
N LEU A 561 8.70 -0.79 -8.25
CA LEU A 561 8.03 -0.29 -9.46
C LEU A 561 6.51 -0.45 -9.42
N THR A 562 6.02 -1.52 -8.81
CA THR A 562 4.58 -1.86 -8.74
C THR A 562 3.88 -1.40 -7.47
N PHE A 563 4.60 -0.75 -6.53
CA PHE A 563 4.14 -0.46 -5.16
C PHE A 563 3.55 -1.71 -4.46
N ASN A 564 4.17 -2.87 -4.68
CA ASN A 564 3.73 -4.15 -4.14
C ASN A 564 4.63 -4.58 -2.96
N ALA A 565 4.19 -4.28 -1.74
CA ALA A 565 4.90 -4.59 -0.51
C ALA A 565 4.69 -6.02 0.03
N HIS A 566 4.05 -6.91 -0.74
CA HIS A 566 3.72 -8.27 -0.29
C HIS A 566 4.99 -9.06 0.08
N ARG A 567 5.07 -9.45 1.36
CA ARG A 567 6.27 -9.97 2.03
C ARG A 567 6.87 -11.22 1.37
N ILE A 568 6.08 -12.05 0.68
CA ILE A 568 6.62 -13.21 -0.06
C ILE A 568 7.62 -12.84 -1.15
N HIS A 569 7.68 -11.57 -1.58
CA HIS A 569 8.61 -11.04 -2.57
C HIS A 569 9.86 -10.38 -1.97
N LEU A 570 9.84 -10.08 -0.66
CA LEU A 570 10.81 -9.20 0.01
C LEU A 570 11.48 -9.84 1.24
N ASP A 571 10.72 -10.67 1.97
CA ASP A 571 11.08 -11.24 3.26
C ASP A 571 11.18 -12.77 3.14
N ARG A 572 12.43 -13.25 3.05
CA ARG A 572 12.76 -14.67 2.85
C ARG A 572 12.40 -15.51 4.06
N GLU A 573 12.40 -14.92 5.26
CA GLU A 573 12.01 -15.62 6.49
C GLU A 573 10.49 -15.80 6.53
N TYR A 574 9.71 -14.74 6.31
CA TYR A 574 8.26 -14.81 6.21
C TYR A 574 7.77 -15.81 5.14
N ALA A 575 8.37 -15.76 3.94
CA ALA A 575 8.05 -16.69 2.86
C ALA A 575 8.21 -18.15 3.31
N ARG A 576 9.25 -18.45 4.08
CA ARG A 576 9.52 -19.79 4.63
C ARG A 576 8.61 -20.12 5.81
N THR A 577 8.71 -19.38 6.90
CA THR A 577 8.17 -19.76 8.22
C THR A 577 6.67 -19.53 8.35
N VAL A 578 6.08 -18.63 7.57
CA VAL A 578 4.64 -18.31 7.62
C VAL A 578 3.89 -18.88 6.42
N GLU A 579 4.47 -18.77 5.23
CA GLU A 579 3.80 -19.15 3.98
C GLU A 579 4.16 -20.57 3.49
N GLY A 580 5.26 -21.15 3.97
CA GLY A 580 5.74 -22.47 3.58
C GLY A 580 6.30 -22.53 2.16
N PHE A 581 6.99 -21.47 1.73
CA PHE A 581 7.69 -21.37 0.46
C PHE A 581 9.20 -21.50 0.67
N ARG A 582 9.89 -22.30 -0.16
CA ARG A 582 11.34 -22.56 0.02
C ARG A 582 12.24 -21.32 -0.18
N ASN A 583 11.77 -20.30 -0.88
CA ASN A 583 12.47 -19.02 -1.07
C ASN A 583 11.46 -17.89 -1.37
N LEU A 584 11.95 -16.67 -1.60
CA LEU A 584 11.15 -15.56 -2.14
C LEU A 584 10.43 -15.96 -3.43
N VAL A 585 9.16 -15.64 -3.54
CA VAL A 585 8.30 -15.98 -4.68
C VAL A 585 8.39 -14.89 -5.74
N VAL A 586 8.48 -15.27 -7.02
CA VAL A 586 8.47 -14.35 -8.17
C VAL A 586 7.03 -13.87 -8.42
N HIS A 587 6.85 -12.57 -8.68
CA HIS A 587 5.53 -11.98 -8.87
C HIS A 587 4.80 -12.58 -10.09
N GLY A 588 3.51 -12.89 -9.95
CA GLY A 588 2.63 -13.22 -11.07
C GLY A 588 2.68 -12.21 -12.23
N PRO A 589 2.55 -10.88 -11.99
CA PRO A 589 2.67 -9.89 -13.06
C PRO A 589 4.08 -9.78 -13.66
N LEU A 590 5.15 -10.06 -12.90
CA LEU A 590 6.51 -10.15 -13.48
C LEU A 590 6.62 -11.35 -14.43
N SER A 591 6.10 -12.51 -14.01
CA SER A 591 6.07 -13.71 -14.84
C SER A 591 5.29 -13.49 -16.15
N LEU A 592 4.14 -12.80 -16.08
CA LEU A 592 3.35 -12.41 -17.26
C LEU A 592 4.09 -11.43 -18.19
N LEU A 593 4.74 -10.41 -17.62
CA LEU A 593 5.55 -9.46 -18.36
C LEU A 593 6.70 -10.16 -19.11
N LEU A 594 7.37 -11.12 -18.46
CA LEU A 594 8.46 -11.90 -19.06
C LEU A 594 7.95 -12.75 -20.23
N VAL A 595 6.80 -13.41 -20.09
CA VAL A 595 6.12 -14.12 -21.20
C VAL A 595 5.79 -13.18 -22.36
N LEU A 596 5.23 -12.00 -22.08
CA LEU A 596 4.88 -11.03 -23.11
C LEU A 596 6.12 -10.46 -23.82
N LYS A 597 7.23 -10.21 -23.11
CA LYS A 597 8.52 -9.83 -23.73
C LYS A 597 9.08 -10.94 -24.61
N ALA A 598 9.06 -12.19 -24.16
CA ALA A 598 9.50 -13.34 -24.97
C ALA A 598 8.64 -13.49 -26.23
N LEU A 599 7.31 -13.44 -26.12
CA LEU A 599 6.37 -13.47 -27.25
C LEU A 599 6.63 -12.32 -28.23
N SER A 600 6.70 -11.08 -27.75
CA SER A 600 6.98 -9.91 -28.59
C SER A 600 8.35 -9.95 -29.29
N SER A 601 9.31 -10.74 -28.80
CA SER A 601 10.60 -10.94 -29.48
C SER A 601 10.53 -11.87 -30.70
N GLN A 602 9.49 -12.71 -30.79
CA GLN A 602 9.26 -13.70 -31.86
C GLN A 602 8.18 -13.25 -32.86
N MET A 603 7.53 -12.12 -32.60
CA MET A 603 6.52 -11.52 -33.47
C MET A 603 7.16 -10.71 -34.61
N GLY A 604 6.41 -10.55 -35.70
CA GLY A 604 6.75 -9.64 -36.79
C GLY A 604 6.66 -8.16 -36.38
N SER A 605 7.43 -7.28 -37.03
CA SER A 605 7.51 -5.85 -36.70
C SER A 605 6.17 -5.10 -36.78
N SER A 606 5.23 -5.58 -37.59
CA SER A 606 3.88 -5.01 -37.77
C SER A 606 2.80 -5.82 -37.05
N GLU A 607 3.16 -6.74 -36.14
CA GLU A 607 2.19 -7.50 -35.34
C GLU A 607 1.94 -6.86 -33.96
N MET A 608 0.76 -7.15 -33.39
CA MET A 608 0.36 -6.75 -32.04
C MET A 608 -0.22 -7.95 -31.29
N VAL A 609 0.04 -8.04 -29.98
CA VAL A 609 -0.63 -9.00 -29.09
C VAL A 609 -2.08 -8.55 -28.95
N LYS A 610 -3.03 -9.37 -29.42
CA LYS A 610 -4.47 -9.16 -29.29
C LYS A 610 -4.97 -9.66 -27.94
N SER A 611 -4.54 -10.85 -27.52
CA SER A 611 -4.94 -11.40 -26.24
C SER A 611 -3.90 -12.35 -25.65
N ILE A 612 -3.97 -12.57 -24.33
CA ILE A 612 -3.27 -13.63 -23.61
C ILE A 612 -4.15 -14.14 -22.47
N THR A 613 -4.15 -15.45 -22.23
CA THR A 613 -4.79 -16.08 -21.05
C THR A 613 -3.80 -17.05 -20.43
N TYR A 614 -3.61 -17.00 -19.12
CA TYR A 614 -2.58 -17.77 -18.42
C TYR A 614 -3.01 -18.19 -17.02
N LYS A 615 -2.36 -19.25 -16.51
CA LYS A 615 -2.50 -19.75 -15.14
C LYS A 615 -1.12 -19.99 -14.53
N ASN A 616 -0.98 -19.61 -13.27
CA ASN A 616 0.17 -19.91 -12.44
C ASN A 616 -0.11 -21.26 -11.76
N LEU A 617 0.58 -22.31 -12.20
CA LEU A 617 0.37 -23.70 -11.77
C LEU A 617 1.29 -24.10 -10.61
N ALA A 618 2.49 -23.50 -10.55
CA ALA A 618 3.43 -23.66 -9.44
C ALA A 618 4.13 -22.32 -9.14
N PRO A 619 4.57 -22.08 -7.89
CA PRO A 619 5.38 -20.91 -7.57
C PRO A 619 6.74 -20.97 -8.29
N LEU A 620 7.20 -19.81 -8.72
CA LEU A 620 8.57 -19.57 -9.17
C LEU A 620 9.33 -18.87 -8.04
N PHE A 621 10.63 -19.14 -7.91
CA PHE A 621 11.43 -18.66 -6.80
C PHE A 621 12.63 -17.82 -7.22
N ALA A 622 13.09 -16.94 -6.33
CA ALA A 622 14.40 -16.31 -6.44
C ALA A 622 15.52 -17.35 -6.39
N ASP A 623 16.66 -16.99 -6.97
CA ASP A 623 17.91 -17.74 -6.98
C ASP A 623 17.83 -19.11 -7.73
N GLU A 624 16.71 -19.37 -8.41
CA GLU A 624 16.44 -20.60 -9.15
C GLU A 624 16.28 -20.34 -10.65
N LYS A 625 16.71 -21.29 -11.50
CA LYS A 625 16.55 -21.18 -12.95
C LYS A 625 15.08 -21.29 -13.34
N MET A 626 14.63 -20.40 -14.21
CA MET A 626 13.38 -20.53 -14.97
C MET A 626 13.64 -20.44 -16.47
N THR A 627 12.78 -21.05 -17.29
CA THR A 627 12.85 -20.94 -18.75
C THR A 627 11.51 -20.47 -19.29
N ILE A 628 11.50 -19.31 -19.94
CA ILE A 628 10.33 -18.75 -20.62
C ILE A 628 10.29 -19.33 -22.02
N CYS A 629 9.14 -19.88 -22.42
CA CYS A 629 8.96 -20.68 -23.62
C CYS A 629 7.75 -20.19 -24.43
N VAL A 630 7.91 -20.10 -25.74
CA VAL A 630 6.82 -19.77 -26.68
C VAL A 630 6.85 -20.71 -27.88
N ARG A 631 5.67 -21.03 -28.42
CA ARG A 631 5.48 -21.85 -29.61
C ARG A 631 4.33 -21.31 -30.43
N ARG A 632 4.49 -21.20 -31.75
CA ARG A 632 3.40 -20.84 -32.67
C ARG A 632 2.52 -22.06 -32.87
N SER A 633 1.24 -21.94 -32.51
CA SER A 633 0.28 -23.03 -32.68
C SER A 633 -0.05 -23.16 -34.17
N ARG A 634 0.41 -24.22 -34.82
CA ARG A 634 0.07 -24.51 -36.22
C ARG A 634 -1.42 -24.78 -36.33
N SER A 635 -2.10 -24.06 -37.23
CA SER A 635 -3.50 -24.34 -37.58
C SER A 635 -3.60 -25.73 -38.22
N GLN A 636 -4.57 -26.53 -37.77
CA GLN A 636 -5.00 -27.70 -38.54
C GLN A 636 -5.75 -27.20 -39.77
N ALA A 637 -5.04 -27.09 -40.89
CA ALA A 637 -5.61 -26.93 -42.21
C ALA A 637 -5.04 -28.04 -43.11
N ASN A 638 -5.95 -28.82 -43.71
CA ASN A 638 -5.71 -29.87 -44.70
C ASN A 638 -4.80 -31.03 -44.27
N ALA A 639 -5.39 -32.00 -43.57
CA ALA A 639 -4.98 -33.40 -43.64
C ALA A 639 -5.96 -34.16 -44.56
N THR A 640 -5.84 -33.97 -45.87
CA THR A 640 -6.50 -34.78 -46.89
C THR A 640 -5.46 -35.59 -47.66
N SER A 641 -5.54 -36.91 -47.51
CA SER A 641 -5.04 -37.96 -48.43
C SER A 641 -3.63 -37.83 -49.01
N THR A 642 -2.71 -38.63 -48.49
CA THR A 642 -2.05 -39.68 -49.31
C THR A 642 -1.65 -40.87 -48.44
N GLU A 643 -1.84 -42.08 -48.99
CA GLU A 643 -1.63 -43.36 -48.31
C GLU A 643 -0.15 -43.81 -48.39
N ALA A 644 0.30 -44.64 -47.44
CA ALA A 644 1.17 -45.82 -47.70
C ALA A 644 1.43 -46.65 -46.43
N SER A 645 0.87 -47.88 -46.40
CA SER A 645 1.42 -49.16 -45.89
C SER A 645 2.43 -49.23 -44.73
N GLY A 646 2.22 -50.13 -43.77
CA GLY A 646 3.30 -50.60 -42.87
C GLY A 646 2.92 -51.35 -41.59
N ASP A 647 2.21 -52.47 -41.70
CA ASP A 647 2.18 -53.71 -40.87
C ASP A 647 2.53 -53.75 -39.36
N THR A 648 1.66 -54.47 -38.63
CA THR A 648 1.84 -55.33 -37.43
C THR A 648 2.49 -54.75 -36.14
N GLU A 649 2.17 -55.22 -34.92
CA GLU A 649 1.41 -56.40 -34.46
C GLU A 649 0.73 -56.16 -33.09
N ILE A 650 -0.32 -56.94 -32.75
CA ILE A 650 -1.02 -56.93 -31.45
C ILE A 650 -0.83 -58.32 -30.79
N PRO A 651 -0.66 -58.42 -29.46
CA PRO A 651 -1.65 -59.16 -28.63
C PRO A 651 -2.19 -58.29 -27.47
N MET A 652 -3.51 -58.14 -27.28
CA MET A 652 -4.46 -59.04 -26.60
C MET A 652 -4.27 -59.06 -25.06
N ASN A 653 -5.16 -58.40 -24.30
CA ASN A 653 -6.37 -58.96 -23.63
C ASN A 653 -6.07 -59.19 -22.12
N GLU A 654 -7.03 -59.18 -21.17
CA GLU A 654 -8.49 -59.35 -21.26
C GLU A 654 -9.24 -58.69 -20.05
N ASP A 655 -10.55 -58.47 -20.21
CA ASP A 655 -11.64 -58.47 -19.20
C ASP A 655 -11.59 -57.58 -17.92
N SER A 656 -12.66 -56.90 -17.48
CA SER A 656 -14.10 -56.97 -17.80
C SER A 656 -14.86 -55.82 -17.10
N ALA A 657 -15.98 -55.36 -17.69
CA ALA A 657 -16.99 -54.49 -17.05
C ALA A 657 -18.12 -55.36 -16.42
N PRO A 658 -19.08 -54.83 -15.62
CA PRO A 658 -20.23 -54.02 -16.12
C PRO A 658 -20.69 -52.89 -15.13
N GLU A 659 -21.68 -52.01 -15.34
CA GLU A 659 -22.36 -51.41 -16.52
C GLU A 659 -23.15 -50.12 -16.09
N GLN A 660 -23.77 -49.43 -17.07
CA GLN A 660 -25.07 -48.67 -17.06
C GLN A 660 -25.47 -47.74 -15.88
N ALA A 661 -26.18 -46.61 -16.06
CA ALA A 661 -26.72 -45.81 -17.17
C ALA A 661 -27.52 -44.64 -16.51
N GLY A 662 -27.86 -43.58 -17.25
CA GLY A 662 -28.64 -42.47 -16.69
C GLY A 662 -28.64 -41.21 -17.56
N SER A 663 -29.19 -41.31 -18.77
CA SER A 663 -29.19 -40.26 -19.80
C SER A 663 -30.39 -39.31 -19.72
N THR A 664 -30.23 -38.04 -20.09
CA THR A 664 -31.23 -37.34 -20.92
C THR A 664 -30.59 -36.18 -21.71
N GLN A 665 -30.91 -36.07 -23.00
CA GLN A 665 -30.59 -34.91 -23.85
C GLN A 665 -31.76 -33.91 -23.82
N VAL A 666 -31.50 -32.63 -24.07
CA VAL A 666 -32.49 -31.71 -24.66
C VAL A 666 -31.82 -30.87 -25.74
N GLU A 667 -32.29 -31.14 -26.96
CA GLU A 667 -32.42 -30.37 -28.20
C GLU A 667 -31.87 -28.94 -28.33
N ALA A 668 -31.48 -28.62 -29.56
CA ALA A 668 -31.18 -27.28 -30.03
C ALA A 668 -32.31 -26.80 -30.96
N GLU A 669 -32.82 -25.58 -30.76
CA GLU A 669 -33.71 -24.91 -31.71
C GLU A 669 -32.94 -23.85 -32.51
N SER A 670 -33.07 -23.96 -33.83
CA SER A 670 -32.60 -22.96 -34.80
C SER A 670 -33.67 -21.90 -35.05
N THR A 671 -33.33 -20.62 -34.92
CA THR A 671 -34.11 -19.54 -35.54
C THR A 671 -33.22 -18.62 -36.37
N SER A 672 -33.53 -18.56 -37.66
CA SER A 672 -32.93 -17.66 -38.63
C SER A 672 -33.66 -16.32 -38.67
N THR A 673 -32.92 -15.22 -38.71
CA THR A 673 -33.42 -13.93 -39.20
C THR A 673 -32.33 -13.25 -40.02
N GLU A 674 -32.71 -12.72 -41.18
CA GLU A 674 -31.79 -12.16 -42.16
C GLU A 674 -31.46 -10.68 -41.91
N ALA A 675 -30.23 -10.32 -42.30
CA ALA A 675 -29.78 -9.04 -42.84
C ALA A 675 -30.26 -7.71 -42.19
N ASP A 676 -29.28 -6.99 -41.62
CA ASP A 676 -29.08 -5.59 -42.00
C ASP A 676 -27.58 -5.36 -42.31
N GLY A 677 -27.30 -4.52 -43.30
CA GLY A 677 -26.00 -4.43 -43.97
C GLY A 677 -25.03 -3.46 -43.32
N THR A 678 -23.95 -3.96 -42.72
CA THR A 678 -22.76 -3.16 -42.40
C THR A 678 -21.51 -3.94 -42.82
N PRO A 679 -20.57 -3.39 -43.60
CA PRO A 679 -19.40 -4.14 -44.04
C PRO A 679 -18.50 -4.49 -42.85
N PRO A 680 -18.01 -5.74 -42.70
CA PRO A 680 -17.14 -6.10 -41.60
C PRO A 680 -15.78 -5.39 -41.73
N GLU A 681 -15.41 -4.64 -40.69
CA GLU A 681 -14.07 -4.05 -40.57
C GLU A 681 -12.99 -5.16 -40.57
N GLY A 682 -11.80 -4.85 -41.09
CA GLY A 682 -10.86 -5.84 -41.62
C GLY A 682 -10.38 -6.91 -40.62
N ASN A 683 -10.66 -8.18 -40.93
CA ASN A 683 -10.04 -9.34 -40.28
C ASN A 683 -8.57 -9.48 -40.70
N GLY A 684 -7.66 -8.89 -39.92
CA GLY A 684 -6.24 -9.27 -39.95
C GLY A 684 -6.05 -10.71 -39.48
N GLU A 685 -5.14 -11.44 -40.12
CA GLU A 685 -4.87 -12.86 -39.80
C GLU A 685 -4.45 -13.04 -38.33
N VAL A 686 -5.16 -13.89 -37.60
CA VAL A 686 -4.92 -14.16 -36.17
C VAL A 686 -3.95 -15.33 -36.03
N THR A 687 -2.74 -15.06 -35.52
CA THR A 687 -1.80 -16.12 -35.15
C THR A 687 -2.01 -16.52 -33.69
N ARG A 688 -2.08 -17.83 -33.42
CA ARG A 688 -2.17 -18.40 -32.07
C ARG A 688 -0.82 -18.90 -31.57
N TRP A 689 -0.62 -18.80 -30.26
CA TRP A 689 0.61 -19.18 -29.58
C TRP A 689 0.31 -19.97 -28.29
N ASP A 690 1.09 -21.00 -28.04
CA ASP A 690 1.25 -21.61 -26.72
C ASP A 690 2.40 -20.89 -25.99
N VAL A 691 2.18 -20.48 -24.74
CA VAL A 691 3.19 -19.74 -23.95
C VAL A 691 3.28 -20.30 -22.53
N TRP A 692 4.50 -20.45 -22.00
CA TRP A 692 4.70 -21.00 -20.66
C TRP A 692 6.02 -20.57 -20.01
N ILE A 693 6.14 -20.83 -18.71
CA ILE A 693 7.41 -20.78 -17.97
C ILE A 693 7.63 -22.13 -17.29
N GLU A 694 8.83 -22.68 -17.47
CA GLU A 694 9.33 -23.87 -16.78
C GLU A 694 10.07 -23.46 -15.49
N ASN A 695 9.83 -24.16 -14.39
CA ASN A 695 10.62 -24.05 -13.15
C ASN A 695 11.98 -24.77 -13.26
N ALA A 696 12.77 -24.74 -12.19
CA ALA A 696 14.07 -25.40 -12.12
C ALA A 696 13.96 -26.93 -12.32
N GLU A 697 12.83 -27.52 -11.95
CA GLU A 697 12.49 -28.94 -12.14
C GLU A 697 11.99 -29.29 -13.56
N GLY A 698 11.89 -28.30 -14.47
CA GLY A 698 11.48 -28.51 -15.87
C GLY A 698 9.99 -28.78 -16.08
N GLY A 699 9.12 -28.31 -15.18
CA GLY A 699 7.66 -28.35 -15.34
C GLY A 699 7.02 -26.98 -15.41
N TYR A 700 5.77 -26.95 -15.91
CA TYR A 700 4.97 -25.74 -16.03
C TYR A 700 4.76 -25.08 -14.66
N ALA A 701 5.39 -23.92 -14.47
CA ALA A 701 5.05 -22.99 -13.40
C ALA A 701 4.01 -21.96 -13.85
N VAL A 702 4.10 -21.51 -15.09
CA VAL A 702 3.07 -20.71 -15.76
C VAL A 702 2.71 -21.39 -17.07
N LYS A 703 1.43 -21.48 -17.42
CA LYS A 703 0.97 -21.98 -18.73
C LYS A 703 -0.18 -21.13 -19.26
N GLY A 704 -0.16 -20.82 -20.55
CA GLY A 704 -1.19 -20.02 -21.20
C GLY A 704 -1.19 -20.13 -22.72
N THR A 705 -2.09 -19.35 -23.33
CA THR A 705 -2.19 -19.16 -24.77
C THR A 705 -2.26 -17.67 -25.08
N ALA A 706 -1.81 -17.26 -26.26
CA ALA A 706 -1.89 -15.88 -26.73
C ALA A 706 -2.34 -15.82 -28.20
N GLU A 707 -2.98 -14.72 -28.59
CA GLU A 707 -3.31 -14.40 -29.97
C GLU A 707 -2.58 -13.11 -30.38
N THR A 708 -1.98 -13.11 -31.57
CA THR A 708 -1.39 -11.93 -32.21
C THR A 708 -2.09 -11.65 -33.54
N VAL A 709 -2.10 -10.39 -33.97
CA VAL A 709 -2.65 -9.96 -35.26
C VAL A 709 -1.69 -9.04 -35.99
N ALA A 710 -1.71 -9.08 -37.32
CA ALA A 710 -1.11 -8.04 -38.14
C ALA A 710 -1.88 -6.72 -37.98
N VAL A 711 -1.16 -5.61 -37.82
CA VAL A 711 -1.71 -4.26 -37.81
C VAL A 711 -1.32 -3.59 -39.13
N GLY A 712 -2.31 -3.29 -39.97
CA GLY A 712 -2.06 -2.63 -41.25
C GLY A 712 -1.39 -1.26 -41.08
N ASP A 713 -0.29 -1.04 -41.83
CA ASP A 713 0.36 0.25 -41.97
C ASP A 713 -0.36 1.10 -43.01
N GLU A 714 -1.48 1.74 -42.61
CA GLU A 714 -1.96 2.89 -43.38
C GLU A 714 -1.19 4.15 -42.99
N THR A 715 -0.40 4.64 -43.94
CA THR A 715 0.18 5.98 -43.87
C THR A 715 -0.94 7.01 -43.69
N PRO A 716 -0.87 7.92 -42.70
CA PRO A 716 -1.98 8.82 -42.41
C PRO A 716 -2.25 9.74 -43.60
N GLN A 717 -3.39 9.55 -44.28
CA GLN A 717 -3.78 10.41 -45.39
C GLN A 717 -3.94 11.85 -44.89
N LEU A 718 -3.07 12.73 -45.39
CA LEU A 718 -3.13 14.17 -45.15
C LEU A 718 -4.52 14.72 -45.52
N HIS A 719 -5.22 15.26 -44.52
CA HIS A 719 -6.53 15.90 -44.68
C HIS A 719 -6.52 16.89 -45.87
N PRO A 720 -7.58 16.96 -46.70
CA PRO A 720 -7.58 17.76 -47.93
C PRO A 720 -7.22 19.24 -47.76
N VAL A 721 -7.43 19.79 -46.56
CA VAL A 721 -7.11 21.17 -46.17
C VAL A 721 -5.60 21.46 -46.28
N SER A 722 -4.72 20.51 -45.93
CA SER A 722 -3.27 20.71 -45.94
C SER A 722 -2.67 20.81 -47.35
N LYS A 723 -3.34 20.24 -48.37
CA LYS A 723 -2.88 20.34 -49.77
C LYS A 723 -3.00 21.76 -50.35
N LYS A 724 -3.93 22.60 -49.84
CA LYS A 724 -4.01 24.02 -50.24
C LYS A 724 -2.88 24.85 -49.64
N LEU A 725 -2.54 24.63 -48.37
CA LEU A 725 -1.50 25.42 -47.68
C LEU A 725 -0.10 25.17 -48.25
N ILE A 726 0.25 23.90 -48.51
CA ILE A 726 1.55 23.52 -49.12
C ILE A 726 1.68 24.08 -50.55
N ARG A 727 0.57 24.21 -51.29
CA ARG A 727 0.58 24.77 -52.65
C ARG A 727 0.73 26.30 -52.66
N PHE A 728 0.37 27.00 -51.58
CA PHE A 728 0.51 28.45 -51.45
C PHE A 728 1.94 28.89 -51.07
N ILE A 729 2.68 28.04 -50.34
CA ILE A 729 4.07 28.32 -49.94
C ILE A 729 5.05 28.09 -51.11
N ARG A 730 4.73 27.18 -52.05
CA ARG A 730 5.57 26.87 -53.22
C ARG A 730 5.49 27.86 -54.39
N THR A 731 4.65 28.90 -54.32
CA THR A 731 4.51 29.94 -55.37
C THR A 731 5.05 31.31 -54.94
N LYS A 732 5.84 31.37 -53.85
CA LYS A 732 6.51 32.58 -53.34
C LYS A 732 7.96 32.33 -52.89
N ALA A 733 8.62 31.34 -53.48
CA ALA A 733 10.05 31.06 -53.33
C ALA A 733 10.67 30.97 -54.73
#